data_AF-A0A964D9F3-F1
#
_entry.id   AF-A0A964D9F3-F1
#
_cell.length_a   1.000
_cell.length_b   1.000
_cell.length_c   1.000
_cell.angle_alpha   90.00
_cell.angle_beta   90.00
_cell.angle_gamma   90.00
#
_symmetry.space_group_name_H-M   'P 1'
#
loop_
_entity.id
_entity.type
_entity.pdbx_description
1 polymer ?
#
loop_
_entity_poly.entity_id
_entity_poly.type
_entity_poly.pdbx_seq_one_letter_code
_entity_poly.pdbx_strand_id
1 'polypeptide(L)'
;MTYDTDTNPVSHSEPLENNGEILTPLMAFAREVLLHENNPLAGESYVNAVPCAPEEINEFSVDSLVAKIARCCRESKIGKKLPTAFYVHISALSALNPVLVIYENCARRHLENIDEATLVKFSLNQPKISYLFYPDFDTDAHPALQTSIQINLETAEVKYFDYSNSENPPVLHRKETFVTPDYPNYEKFARLTRCEEGWGLLDNTSAIGTRDGWLKYLGYCGVEIHDHAVVERLKQENSELSIPKIERHKAAMVRNSISKPVRLVLESDLFVDGMTFFDYGCGYGGDVKYIAQEGYVAAGWDPYYQPDTPQIGADIVNIGYVINVIESLAERRESLLNAWELTKNLLVVAAQVLIDDGDRGQIAYGDGVITSRNTFQKYYEQEELKVYIDQVLNVDAIPVALGIYFVFRDAAEGEGFRASRFRSRLSTPRVRSQVKRFEDYEEMLAPLMAFVSDRGRLPVKGELAEEAPIKEEFHSFNRAWRVILQATDADDWETIADKRRQDLLVYLALNGLGDRPPMRRLPAQIRNDIKGLFDSYHRACTLADLMLYSLSKPDIVADCCEDSAIGYKQHGSLSVHVSALEELDPLLRLYEGCANRTIGRLDGATIIKFYANKPKISYLFYPDFDTDPHPVLHTSMHINLRGLSVGYQDYSNLSNPPILVRKEAFVSSSYPHYQKFAKLSRQEEKLGIFDKSGGFKERELLNSLEESCVKIKGHRLFWRSDSDPEKLKMLQTTASERHQQKIEVNAGKSEGTAEDTESTEDGKEEGEE
;
A
#
# COMPACT_ATOMS: atom_id res chain seq x y z
N MET A 1 18.54 6.07 28.28
CA MET A 1 19.86 5.77 27.69
C MET A 1 19.64 4.71 26.62
N THR A 2 20.43 4.78 25.56
CA THR A 2 20.30 4.04 24.29
C THR A 2 20.19 2.53 24.48
N TYR A 3 19.21 1.91 23.80
CA TYR A 3 19.20 0.46 23.56
C TYR A 3 20.36 0.14 22.63
N ASP A 4 21.27 -0.71 23.10
CA ASP A 4 22.41 -1.19 22.33
C ASP A 4 22.00 -2.51 21.64
N THR A 5 21.84 -2.47 20.31
CA THR A 5 21.44 -3.63 19.49
C THR A 5 22.63 -4.50 19.07
N ASP A 6 23.86 -4.16 19.46
CA ASP A 6 25.09 -4.75 18.89
C ASP A 6 25.69 -5.91 19.71
N THR A 7 24.93 -6.55 20.60
CA THR A 7 25.43 -7.73 21.34
C THR A 7 24.54 -8.96 21.20
N ASN A 8 24.34 -9.43 19.96
CA ASN A 8 23.86 -10.79 19.70
C ASN A 8 25.05 -11.70 19.34
N PRO A 9 25.48 -12.61 20.22
CA PRO A 9 26.42 -13.66 19.83
C PRO A 9 25.68 -14.71 19.00
N VAL A 10 26.00 -14.81 17.72
CA VAL A 10 25.65 -15.97 16.89
C VAL A 10 26.62 -17.10 17.26
N SER A 11 26.20 -18.02 18.14
CA SER A 11 26.98 -19.23 18.40
C SER A 11 26.66 -20.29 17.34
N HIS A 12 27.66 -20.70 16.58
CA HIS A 12 27.57 -21.87 15.71
C HIS A 12 27.58 -23.14 16.57
N SER A 13 26.46 -23.86 16.65
CA SER A 13 26.40 -25.23 17.20
C SER A 13 26.72 -26.25 16.10
N GLU A 14 27.53 -27.27 16.39
CA GLU A 14 27.94 -28.30 15.42
C GLU A 14 26.75 -29.19 14.96
N PRO A 15 26.65 -29.51 13.65
CA PRO A 15 25.53 -30.28 13.09
C PRO A 15 25.66 -31.81 13.30
N LEU A 16 24.51 -32.48 13.42
CA LEU A 16 24.42 -33.96 13.46
C LEU A 16 24.70 -34.55 12.06
N GLU A 17 25.75 -35.36 11.94
CA GLU A 17 26.15 -36.02 10.68
C GLU A 17 25.38 -37.32 10.40
N ASN A 18 24.89 -37.48 9.17
CA ASN A 18 24.52 -38.79 8.61
C ASN A 18 24.82 -38.80 7.10
N ASN A 19 25.78 -39.64 6.67
CA ASN A 19 26.19 -39.78 5.26
C ASN A 19 26.66 -38.51 4.53
N GLY A 20 27.23 -37.52 5.25
CA GLY A 20 27.95 -36.40 4.62
C GLY A 20 27.11 -35.23 4.10
N GLU A 21 25.79 -35.21 4.32
CA GLU A 21 24.93 -34.03 4.09
C GLU A 21 24.34 -33.52 5.42
N ILE A 22 24.46 -32.22 5.68
CA ILE A 22 23.90 -31.56 6.87
C ILE A 22 22.40 -31.43 6.66
N LEU A 23 21.60 -32.28 7.31
CA LEU A 23 20.14 -32.18 7.32
C LEU A 23 19.72 -30.99 8.22
N THR A 24 18.90 -30.09 7.68
CA THR A 24 18.29 -29.03 8.49
C THR A 24 17.28 -29.63 9.47
N PRO A 25 17.00 -28.99 10.63
CA PRO A 25 16.00 -29.48 11.58
C PRO A 25 14.63 -29.73 10.93
N LEU A 26 14.28 -28.97 9.90
CA LEU A 26 13.04 -29.13 9.13
C LEU A 26 13.05 -30.41 8.27
N MET A 27 14.19 -30.77 7.67
CA MET A 27 14.32 -32.03 6.92
C MET A 27 14.29 -33.24 7.86
N ALA A 28 14.91 -33.14 9.04
CA ALA A 28 14.81 -34.16 10.09
C ALA A 28 13.35 -34.36 10.53
N PHE A 29 12.62 -33.26 10.74
CA PHE A 29 11.19 -33.28 11.05
C PHE A 29 10.36 -33.94 9.96
N ALA A 30 10.57 -33.58 8.69
CA ALA A 30 9.85 -34.17 7.56
C ALA A 30 10.00 -35.69 7.54
N ARG A 31 11.22 -36.19 7.75
CA ARG A 31 11.53 -37.62 7.81
C ARG A 31 10.88 -38.31 9.02
N GLU A 32 11.00 -37.74 10.21
CA GLU A 32 10.46 -38.34 11.45
C GLU A 32 8.93 -38.38 11.46
N VAL A 33 8.27 -37.37 10.90
CA VAL A 33 6.81 -37.36 10.76
C VAL A 33 6.32 -38.40 9.76
N LEU A 34 7.00 -38.56 8.62
CA LEU A 34 6.68 -39.62 7.65
C LEU A 34 6.80 -41.02 8.27
N LEU A 35 7.86 -41.26 9.04
CA LEU A 35 8.05 -42.52 9.75
C LEU A 35 6.96 -42.78 10.80
N HIS A 36 6.57 -41.74 11.55
CA HIS A 36 5.51 -41.83 12.55
C HIS A 36 4.14 -42.12 11.90
N GLU A 37 3.82 -41.49 10.76
CA GLU A 37 2.53 -41.69 10.07
C GLU A 37 2.43 -43.06 9.40
N ASN A 38 3.55 -43.63 8.96
CA ASN A 38 3.58 -44.95 8.34
C ASN A 38 3.63 -46.11 9.36
N ASN A 39 3.93 -45.86 10.64
CA ASN A 39 3.97 -46.91 11.67
C ASN A 39 3.60 -46.40 13.09
N PRO A 40 2.31 -46.24 13.42
CA PRO A 40 1.85 -45.62 14.67
C PRO A 40 2.00 -46.46 15.96
N LEU A 41 2.62 -47.65 15.92
CA LEU A 41 2.73 -48.58 17.07
C LEU A 41 4.14 -48.68 17.70
N ALA A 42 5.13 -47.90 17.24
CA ALA A 42 6.49 -47.92 17.81
C ALA A 42 6.67 -46.89 18.94
N GLY A 43 5.91 -47.05 20.02
CA GLY A 43 6.27 -46.44 21.30
C GLY A 43 7.30 -47.34 21.99
N GLU A 44 8.44 -46.78 22.38
CA GLU A 44 9.54 -47.39 23.14
C GLU A 44 10.74 -47.95 22.33
N SER A 45 11.89 -47.28 22.50
CA SER A 45 13.25 -47.56 22.02
C SER A 45 13.57 -47.26 20.54
N TYR A 46 14.01 -46.03 20.28
CA TYR A 46 14.66 -45.66 19.02
C TYR A 46 16.19 -45.82 19.13
N VAL A 47 16.67 -47.06 19.01
CA VAL A 47 18.07 -47.35 18.66
C VAL A 47 18.02 -48.42 17.57
N ASN A 48 18.32 -48.02 16.33
CA ASN A 48 18.30 -48.81 15.08
C ASN A 48 17.00 -48.75 14.27
N ALA A 49 16.87 -47.73 13.42
CA ALA A 49 15.97 -47.74 12.26
C ALA A 49 16.77 -47.56 10.96
N VAL A 50 16.45 -48.39 9.96
CA VAL A 50 17.07 -48.46 8.63
C VAL A 50 16.99 -47.09 7.92
N PRO A 51 18.04 -46.66 7.18
CA PRO A 51 17.99 -45.40 6.45
C PRO A 51 16.95 -45.46 5.31
N CYS A 52 16.00 -44.53 5.35
CA CYS A 52 15.07 -44.26 4.26
C CYS A 52 15.79 -43.42 3.20
N ALA A 53 15.59 -43.73 1.91
CA ALA A 53 16.33 -43.13 0.81
C ALA A 53 15.98 -41.64 0.63
N PRO A 54 16.94 -40.76 0.23
CA PRO A 54 16.72 -39.32 0.10
C PRO A 54 15.62 -38.93 -0.91
N GLU A 55 15.27 -39.81 -1.84
CA GLU A 55 14.36 -39.52 -2.96
C GLU A 55 12.87 -39.41 -2.54
N GLU A 56 12.48 -39.97 -1.39
CA GLU A 56 11.09 -39.86 -0.85
C GLU A 56 10.85 -38.58 -0.01
N ILE A 57 11.90 -37.83 0.34
CA ILE A 57 11.80 -36.60 1.18
C ILE A 57 11.27 -35.40 0.38
N ASN A 58 11.28 -35.48 -0.96
CA ASN A 58 10.87 -34.40 -1.87
C ASN A 58 9.35 -34.19 -2.00
N GLU A 59 8.51 -34.95 -1.27
CA GLU A 59 7.04 -34.81 -1.34
C GLU A 59 6.45 -33.68 -0.47
N PHE A 60 7.22 -33.08 0.45
CA PHE A 60 6.71 -32.01 1.32
C PHE A 60 7.39 -30.67 1.05
N SER A 61 6.63 -29.71 0.52
CA SER A 61 7.05 -28.31 0.53
C SER A 61 7.09 -27.74 1.96
N VAL A 62 7.96 -26.75 2.20
CA VAL A 62 8.04 -26.03 3.50
C VAL A 62 6.67 -25.51 3.92
N ASP A 63 5.91 -24.96 2.97
CA ASP A 63 4.54 -24.47 3.21
C ASP A 63 3.59 -25.59 3.68
N SER A 64 3.72 -26.80 3.12
CA SER A 64 2.92 -27.97 3.52
C SER A 64 3.22 -28.39 4.97
N LEU A 65 4.51 -28.41 5.35
CA LEU A 65 4.94 -28.74 6.71
C LEU A 65 4.47 -27.68 7.73
N VAL A 66 4.62 -26.39 7.39
CA VAL A 66 4.14 -25.28 8.23
C VAL A 66 2.62 -25.34 8.38
N ALA A 67 1.87 -25.60 7.31
CA ALA A 67 0.41 -25.76 7.36
C ALA A 67 -0.01 -26.94 8.24
N LYS A 68 0.74 -28.04 8.22
CA LYS A 68 0.50 -29.22 9.07
C LYS A 68 0.69 -28.89 10.55
N ILE A 69 1.80 -28.23 10.91
CA ILE A 69 2.05 -27.77 12.29
C ILE A 69 0.93 -26.82 12.73
N ALA A 70 0.59 -25.84 11.89
CA ALA A 70 -0.46 -24.87 12.19
C ALA A 70 -1.81 -25.54 12.44
N ARG A 71 -2.15 -26.57 11.65
CA ARG A 71 -3.36 -27.38 11.86
C ARG A 71 -3.33 -28.10 13.21
N CYS A 72 -2.25 -28.81 13.53
CA CYS A 72 -2.10 -29.51 14.81
C CYS A 72 -2.18 -28.54 16.01
N CYS A 73 -1.57 -27.36 15.92
CA CYS A 73 -1.65 -26.33 16.95
C CYS A 73 -3.09 -25.80 17.14
N ARG A 74 -3.82 -25.57 16.05
CA ARG A 74 -5.23 -25.10 16.09
C ARG A 74 -6.17 -26.16 16.66
N GLU A 75 -5.92 -27.44 16.38
CA GLU A 75 -6.71 -28.57 16.88
C GLU A 75 -6.39 -28.94 18.34
N SER A 76 -5.26 -28.49 18.89
CA SER A 76 -4.84 -28.82 20.26
C SER A 76 -5.88 -28.42 21.31
N LYS A 77 -6.12 -29.26 22.31
CA LYS A 77 -7.03 -28.96 23.43
C LYS A 77 -6.33 -28.19 24.57
N ILE A 78 -5.01 -28.21 24.59
CA ILE A 78 -4.16 -27.60 25.62
C ILE A 78 -3.26 -26.57 24.94
N GLY A 79 -3.00 -25.43 25.58
CA GLY A 79 -2.15 -24.36 25.07
C GLY A 79 -2.92 -23.12 24.59
N LYS A 80 -2.27 -21.96 24.69
CA LYS A 80 -2.80 -20.66 24.30
C LYS A 80 -2.65 -20.45 22.80
N LYS A 81 -3.77 -20.16 22.13
CA LYS A 81 -3.84 -19.96 20.67
C LYS A 81 -3.97 -18.48 20.36
N LEU A 82 -3.09 -17.98 19.51
CA LEU A 82 -3.12 -16.65 18.90
C LEU A 82 -3.19 -16.80 17.36
N PRO A 83 -3.53 -15.73 16.61
CA PRO A 83 -3.66 -15.81 15.15
C PRO A 83 -2.42 -16.36 14.43
N THR A 84 -1.23 -16.02 14.92
CA THR A 84 0.06 -16.36 14.30
C THR A 84 0.95 -17.26 15.16
N ALA A 85 0.54 -17.58 16.39
CA ALA A 85 1.37 -18.33 17.33
C ALA A 85 0.57 -19.22 18.27
N PHE A 86 1.20 -20.30 18.73
CA PHE A 86 0.64 -21.23 19.71
C PHE A 86 1.65 -21.47 20.84
N TYR A 87 1.20 -21.41 22.08
CA TYR A 87 2.05 -21.46 23.26
C TYR A 87 1.62 -22.58 24.20
N VAL A 88 2.60 -23.30 24.76
CA VAL A 88 2.37 -24.37 25.72
C VAL A 88 3.46 -24.34 26.78
N HIS A 89 3.14 -24.75 28.01
CA HIS A 89 4.14 -24.98 29.05
C HIS A 89 4.88 -26.31 28.79
N ILE A 90 6.16 -26.41 29.13
CA ILE A 90 6.96 -27.61 28.86
C ILE A 90 6.35 -28.90 29.42
N SER A 91 5.69 -28.80 30.59
CA SER A 91 5.00 -29.95 31.22
C SER A 91 3.83 -30.50 30.40
N ALA A 92 3.29 -29.71 29.46
CA ALA A 92 2.16 -30.09 28.63
C ALA A 92 2.58 -30.58 27.23
N LEU A 93 3.89 -30.59 26.91
CA LEU A 93 4.39 -31.07 25.62
C LEU A 93 3.98 -32.52 25.33
N SER A 94 4.08 -33.41 26.31
CA SER A 94 3.72 -34.83 26.17
C SER A 94 2.22 -35.06 25.91
N ALA A 95 1.38 -34.07 26.21
CA ALA A 95 -0.06 -34.11 25.96
C ALA A 95 -0.46 -33.54 24.59
N LEU A 96 0.50 -32.99 23.83
CA LEU A 96 0.25 -32.48 22.48
C LEU A 96 0.16 -33.61 21.44
N ASN A 97 -0.29 -33.24 20.24
CA ASN A 97 -0.22 -34.14 19.09
C ASN A 97 1.25 -34.58 18.87
N PRO A 98 1.52 -35.89 18.66
CA PRO A 98 2.87 -36.40 18.44
C PRO A 98 3.67 -35.65 17.37
N VAL A 99 3.02 -35.14 16.33
CA VAL A 99 3.66 -34.31 15.29
C VAL A 99 4.31 -33.05 15.90
N LEU A 100 3.64 -32.38 16.84
CA LEU A 100 4.20 -31.20 17.52
C LEU A 100 5.36 -31.56 18.44
N VAL A 101 5.31 -32.75 19.06
CA VAL A 101 6.39 -33.27 19.90
C VAL A 101 7.62 -33.62 19.06
N ILE A 102 7.42 -34.25 17.90
CA ILE A 102 8.50 -34.49 16.93
C ILE A 102 9.09 -33.17 16.45
N TYR A 103 8.26 -32.18 16.12
CA TYR A 103 8.71 -30.85 15.69
C TYR A 103 9.59 -30.15 16.75
N GLU A 104 9.15 -30.17 18.01
CA GLU A 104 9.91 -29.62 19.13
C GLU A 104 11.21 -30.40 19.36
N ASN A 105 11.19 -31.74 19.33
CA ASN A 105 12.38 -32.57 19.49
C ASN A 105 13.43 -32.31 18.41
N CYS A 106 13.01 -32.18 17.14
CA CYS A 106 13.91 -31.83 16.05
C CYS A 106 14.56 -30.46 16.27
N ALA A 107 13.84 -29.49 16.83
CA ALA A 107 14.42 -28.20 17.18
C ALA A 107 15.35 -28.28 18.41
N ARG A 108 14.95 -29.01 19.47
CA ARG A 108 15.66 -29.16 20.74
C ARG A 108 17.06 -29.74 20.56
N ARG A 109 17.25 -30.69 19.64
CA ARG A 109 18.57 -31.30 19.37
C ARG A 109 19.64 -30.32 18.86
N HIS A 110 19.23 -29.14 18.39
CA HIS A 110 20.12 -28.10 17.88
C HIS A 110 20.35 -26.96 18.88
N LEU A 111 19.86 -27.11 20.12
CA LEU A 111 19.93 -26.06 21.13
C LEU A 111 20.58 -26.58 22.41
N GLU A 112 21.45 -25.77 22.99
CA GLU A 112 22.04 -26.00 24.31
C GLU A 112 21.28 -25.16 25.36
N ASN A 113 21.28 -25.60 26.62
CA ASN A 113 20.75 -24.85 27.77
C ASN A 113 19.25 -24.49 27.70
N ILE A 114 18.41 -25.38 27.16
CA ILE A 114 16.94 -25.20 27.10
C ILE A 114 16.18 -26.04 28.13
N ASP A 115 16.87 -26.68 29.07
CA ASP A 115 16.26 -27.55 30.08
C ASP A 115 15.41 -26.78 31.10
N GLU A 116 15.71 -25.49 31.29
CA GLU A 116 14.94 -24.59 32.16
C GLU A 116 13.85 -23.80 31.40
N ALA A 117 13.63 -24.09 30.12
CA ALA A 117 12.60 -23.39 29.34
C ALA A 117 11.22 -23.59 29.98
N THR A 118 10.47 -22.50 30.14
CA THR A 118 9.14 -22.57 30.77
C THR A 118 8.05 -22.80 29.73
N LEU A 119 8.07 -22.03 28.64
CA LEU A 119 7.09 -22.12 27.56
C LEU A 119 7.76 -22.42 26.23
N VAL A 120 7.05 -23.16 25.39
CA VAL A 120 7.37 -23.39 23.98
C VAL A 120 6.34 -22.66 23.12
N LYS A 121 6.82 -21.84 22.18
CA LYS A 121 6.03 -21.07 21.22
C LYS A 121 6.26 -21.61 19.81
N PHE A 122 5.20 -22.12 19.20
CA PHE A 122 5.17 -22.54 17.79
C PHE A 122 4.71 -21.36 16.93
N SER A 123 5.43 -21.08 15.85
CA SER A 123 4.96 -20.16 14.81
C SER A 123 3.99 -20.88 13.86
N LEU A 124 2.89 -20.22 13.49
CA LEU A 124 1.85 -20.80 12.62
C LEU A 124 2.05 -20.45 11.13
N ASN A 125 2.98 -19.55 10.82
CA ASN A 125 3.20 -19.04 9.46
C ASN A 125 4.66 -19.16 9.00
N GLN A 126 5.57 -19.60 9.86
CA GLN A 126 7.00 -19.76 9.57
C GLN A 126 7.50 -21.04 10.24
N PRO A 127 8.53 -21.71 9.70
CA PRO A 127 9.13 -22.90 10.30
C PRO A 127 10.03 -22.52 11.50
N LYS A 128 9.43 -21.86 12.51
CA LYS A 128 10.13 -21.35 13.70
C LYS A 128 9.47 -21.85 14.98
N ILE A 129 10.31 -22.13 15.97
CA ILE A 129 9.88 -22.39 17.35
C ILE A 129 10.71 -21.53 18.30
N SER A 130 10.16 -21.17 19.45
CA SER A 130 10.86 -20.38 20.46
C SER A 130 10.64 -20.95 21.86
N TYR A 131 11.68 -20.88 22.69
CA TYR A 131 11.71 -21.28 24.09
C TYR A 131 11.77 -20.01 24.94
N LEU A 132 10.85 -19.87 25.89
CA LEU A 132 10.70 -18.68 26.73
C LEU A 132 10.93 -19.05 28.19
N PHE A 133 11.72 -18.23 28.90
CA PHE A 133 12.14 -18.50 30.27
C PHE A 133 11.48 -17.52 31.24
N TYR A 134 10.68 -18.07 32.15
CA TYR A 134 9.98 -17.37 33.23
C TYR A 134 10.28 -18.11 34.55
N PRO A 135 11.42 -17.83 35.23
CA PRO A 135 11.78 -18.56 36.44
C PRO A 135 10.75 -18.44 37.55
N ASP A 136 10.06 -17.30 37.61
CA ASP A 136 8.99 -17.03 38.57
C ASP A 136 7.61 -17.49 38.09
N PHE A 137 7.53 -18.42 37.13
CA PHE A 137 6.26 -18.84 36.51
C PHE A 137 5.22 -19.32 37.53
N ASP A 138 5.64 -20.04 38.58
CA ASP A 138 4.74 -20.53 39.61
C ASP A 138 4.47 -19.52 40.73
N THR A 139 5.46 -18.68 41.05
CA THR A 139 5.50 -17.84 42.24
C THR A 139 4.96 -16.43 42.00
N ASP A 140 5.21 -15.83 40.84
CA ASP A 140 4.67 -14.53 40.46
C ASP A 140 3.31 -14.69 39.77
N ALA A 141 2.38 -13.79 40.02
CA ALA A 141 1.11 -13.73 39.30
C ALA A 141 1.31 -13.43 37.81
N HIS A 142 2.26 -12.53 37.51
CA HIS A 142 2.54 -12.02 36.17
C HIS A 142 4.04 -12.03 35.91
N PRO A 143 4.66 -13.22 35.80
CA PRO A 143 6.10 -13.35 35.70
C PRO A 143 6.60 -12.60 34.46
N ALA A 144 7.74 -11.93 34.62
CA ALA A 144 8.42 -11.28 33.51
C ALA A 144 9.24 -12.28 32.70
N LEU A 145 9.29 -12.08 31.39
CA LEU A 145 10.16 -12.83 30.50
C LEU A 145 11.61 -12.46 30.83
N GLN A 146 12.44 -13.45 31.16
CA GLN A 146 13.86 -13.23 31.44
C GLN A 146 14.71 -13.40 30.19
N THR A 147 14.53 -14.49 29.46
CA THR A 147 15.25 -14.76 28.21
C THR A 147 14.35 -15.47 27.21
N SER A 148 14.71 -15.43 25.94
CA SER A 148 14.12 -16.30 24.92
C SER A 148 15.13 -16.77 23.89
N ILE A 149 14.91 -17.99 23.40
CA ILE A 149 15.72 -18.61 22.35
C ILE A 149 14.79 -18.97 21.21
N GLN A 150 15.10 -18.52 20.00
CA GLN A 150 14.33 -18.82 18.79
C GLN A 150 15.20 -19.59 17.80
N ILE A 151 14.67 -20.66 17.23
CA ILE A 151 15.33 -21.39 16.14
C ILE A 151 14.44 -21.40 14.90
N ASN A 152 15.05 -21.14 13.75
CA ASN A 152 14.46 -21.40 12.44
C ASN A 152 14.86 -22.80 11.98
N LEU A 153 13.90 -23.71 11.85
CA LEU A 153 14.18 -25.09 11.51
C LEU A 153 14.58 -25.28 10.05
N GLU A 154 14.23 -24.34 9.16
CA GLU A 154 14.65 -24.39 7.76
C GLU A 154 16.13 -24.04 7.60
N THR A 155 16.60 -23.01 8.31
CA THR A 155 17.97 -22.48 8.18
C THR A 155 18.92 -22.95 9.29
N ALA A 156 18.40 -23.60 10.34
CA ALA A 156 19.08 -23.87 11.60
C ALA A 156 19.61 -22.62 12.33
N GLU A 157 19.15 -21.42 11.95
CA GLU A 157 19.57 -20.16 12.59
C GLU A 157 18.95 -20.04 13.99
N VAL A 158 19.80 -19.81 14.99
CA VAL A 158 19.41 -19.61 16.40
C VAL A 158 19.61 -18.15 16.81
N LYS A 159 18.61 -17.56 17.46
CA LYS A 159 18.62 -16.21 18.02
C LYS A 159 18.35 -16.24 19.52
N TYR A 160 19.13 -15.48 20.26
CA TYR A 160 19.03 -15.34 21.71
C TYR A 160 18.56 -13.91 22.03
N PHE A 161 17.66 -13.78 22.99
CA PHE A 161 17.20 -12.49 23.50
C PHE A 161 17.25 -12.50 25.03
N ASP A 162 17.91 -11.51 25.61
CA ASP A 162 18.00 -11.33 27.07
C ASP A 162 17.22 -10.08 27.49
N TYR A 163 16.29 -10.28 28.42
CA TYR A 163 15.41 -9.25 28.98
C TYR A 163 15.68 -9.04 30.48
N SER A 164 16.67 -9.71 31.07
CA SER A 164 16.99 -9.64 32.50
C SER A 164 17.32 -8.23 32.98
N ASN A 165 17.96 -7.42 32.13
CA ASN A 165 18.29 -6.01 32.39
C ASN A 165 17.22 -5.03 31.86
N SER A 166 16.09 -5.52 31.36
CA SER A 166 15.01 -4.66 30.91
C SER A 166 14.30 -4.02 32.09
N GLU A 167 14.21 -2.68 32.09
CA GLU A 167 13.41 -1.95 33.08
C GLU A 167 11.90 -2.22 32.92
N ASN A 168 11.46 -2.60 31.71
CA ASN A 168 10.06 -2.89 31.39
C ASN A 168 9.90 -4.18 30.57
N PRO A 169 10.14 -5.36 31.16
CA PRO A 169 10.08 -6.63 30.45
C PRO A 169 8.64 -7.04 30.11
N PRO A 170 8.43 -7.86 29.06
CA PRO A 170 7.13 -8.48 28.80
C PRO A 170 6.66 -9.32 29.99
N VAL A 171 5.37 -9.27 30.32
CA VAL A 171 4.78 -10.08 31.41
C VAL A 171 3.73 -11.04 30.90
N LEU A 172 3.59 -12.17 31.59
CA LEU A 172 2.72 -13.26 31.18
C LEU A 172 1.36 -13.20 31.88
N HIS A 173 0.27 -13.32 31.09
CA HIS A 173 -1.11 -13.41 31.58
C HIS A 173 -1.78 -14.71 31.19
N ARG A 174 -2.85 -15.06 31.93
CA ARG A 174 -3.70 -16.24 31.69
C ARG A 174 -2.90 -17.55 31.75
N LYS A 175 -2.15 -17.73 32.85
CA LYS A 175 -1.19 -18.84 32.97
C LYS A 175 -1.84 -20.23 32.86
N GLU A 176 -3.10 -20.35 33.26
CA GLU A 176 -3.90 -21.57 33.13
C GLU A 176 -4.07 -22.04 31.68
N THR A 177 -3.94 -21.14 30.70
CA THR A 177 -4.06 -21.50 29.28
C THR A 177 -2.86 -22.27 28.74
N PHE A 178 -1.70 -22.20 29.40
CA PHE A 178 -0.46 -22.85 28.93
C PHE A 178 -0.27 -24.25 29.51
N VAL A 179 -0.92 -24.58 30.63
CA VAL A 179 -0.73 -25.83 31.39
C VAL A 179 -1.93 -26.77 31.27
N THR A 180 -1.76 -28.02 31.66
CA THR A 180 -2.85 -29.00 31.75
C THR A 180 -3.69 -28.82 33.03
N PRO A 181 -4.93 -29.33 33.07
CA PRO A 181 -5.79 -29.22 34.25
C PRO A 181 -5.26 -29.91 35.52
N ASP A 182 -4.36 -30.89 35.39
CA ASP A 182 -3.69 -31.58 36.50
C ASP A 182 -2.43 -30.87 37.00
N TYR A 183 -2.06 -29.73 36.39
CA TYR A 183 -0.92 -28.94 36.83
C TYR A 183 -1.14 -28.41 38.27
N PRO A 184 -0.16 -28.51 39.19
CA PRO A 184 -0.37 -28.22 40.61
C PRO A 184 -1.00 -26.86 40.93
N ASN A 185 -0.66 -25.82 40.15
CA ASN A 185 -1.17 -24.46 40.33
C ASN A 185 -2.31 -24.08 39.37
N TYR A 186 -2.87 -25.03 38.60
CA TYR A 186 -3.90 -24.75 37.58
C TYR A 186 -5.08 -23.96 38.14
N GLU A 187 -5.70 -24.44 39.22
CA GLU A 187 -6.85 -23.75 39.84
C GLU A 187 -6.48 -22.38 40.43
N LYS A 188 -5.25 -22.22 40.93
CA LYS A 188 -4.75 -20.93 41.42
C LYS A 188 -4.70 -19.90 40.28
N PHE A 189 -4.16 -20.29 39.12
CA PHE A 189 -4.07 -19.45 37.94
C PHE A 189 -5.45 -19.17 37.32
N ALA A 190 -6.29 -20.19 37.18
CA ALA A 190 -7.63 -20.05 36.62
C ALA A 190 -8.51 -19.15 37.48
N ARG A 191 -8.38 -19.22 38.81
CA ARG A 191 -9.06 -18.32 39.74
C ARG A 191 -8.60 -16.88 39.57
N LEU A 192 -7.29 -16.64 39.47
CA LEU A 192 -6.75 -15.30 39.22
C LEU A 192 -7.31 -14.73 37.92
N THR A 193 -7.26 -15.47 36.82
CA THR A 193 -7.80 -15.04 35.53
C THR A 193 -9.29 -14.70 35.61
N ARG A 194 -10.12 -15.53 36.27
CA ARG A 194 -11.55 -15.22 36.47
C ARG A 194 -11.77 -13.93 37.27
N CYS A 195 -10.96 -13.70 38.31
CA CYS A 195 -11.03 -12.46 39.07
C CYS A 195 -10.65 -11.27 38.17
N GLU A 196 -9.57 -11.38 37.41
CA GLU A 196 -9.10 -10.32 36.52
C GLU A 196 -10.10 -10.00 35.40
N GLU A 197 -10.73 -11.00 34.80
CA GLU A 197 -11.82 -10.82 33.84
C GLU A 197 -13.04 -10.14 34.49
N GLY A 198 -13.41 -10.55 35.71
CA GLY A 198 -14.50 -9.91 36.46
C GLY A 198 -14.26 -8.44 36.77
N TRP A 199 -12.99 -8.04 36.92
CA TRP A 199 -12.56 -6.64 37.09
C TRP A 199 -12.29 -5.90 35.77
N GLY A 200 -12.43 -6.56 34.62
CA GLY A 200 -12.10 -6.01 33.30
C GLY A 200 -10.60 -5.82 33.04
N LEU A 201 -9.73 -6.43 33.87
CA LEU A 201 -8.28 -6.23 33.81
C LEU A 201 -7.61 -6.86 32.58
N LEU A 202 -8.30 -7.77 31.88
CA LEU A 202 -7.76 -8.45 30.71
C LEU A 202 -8.36 -7.97 29.38
N ASP A 203 -9.22 -6.95 29.41
CA ASP A 203 -9.92 -6.44 28.23
C ASP A 203 -9.00 -5.64 27.30
N ASN A 204 -7.91 -5.08 27.84
CA ASN A 204 -6.94 -4.25 27.13
C ASN A 204 -5.62 -5.00 26.85
N THR A 205 -5.68 -6.01 25.98
CA THR A 205 -4.57 -6.96 25.74
C THR A 205 -3.27 -6.31 25.24
N SER A 206 -3.33 -5.12 24.65
CA SER A 206 -2.17 -4.38 24.12
C SER A 206 -1.50 -3.48 25.17
N ALA A 207 -2.18 -3.09 26.24
CA ALA A 207 -1.62 -2.25 27.31
C ALA A 207 -0.97 -3.05 28.45
N ILE A 208 -1.38 -4.30 28.65
CA ILE A 208 -0.96 -5.11 29.80
C ILE A 208 0.30 -5.96 29.55
N GLY A 209 0.77 -6.05 28.30
CA GLY A 209 1.83 -6.98 27.91
C GLY A 209 3.24 -6.71 28.47
N THR A 210 3.46 -5.59 29.17
CA THR A 210 4.75 -5.23 29.80
C THR A 210 4.56 -4.91 31.28
N ARG A 211 5.59 -5.13 32.11
CA ARG A 211 5.51 -4.98 33.57
C ARG A 211 4.99 -3.61 34.01
N ASP A 212 5.52 -2.53 33.44
CA ASP A 212 5.07 -1.18 33.75
C ASP A 212 3.65 -0.94 33.28
N GLY A 213 3.30 -1.42 32.09
CA GLY A 213 1.94 -1.33 31.56
C GLY A 213 0.94 -2.01 32.48
N TRP A 214 1.28 -3.21 32.95
CA TRP A 214 0.46 -3.98 33.87
C TRP A 214 0.31 -3.31 35.24
N LEU A 215 1.41 -2.89 35.88
CA LEU A 215 1.37 -2.23 37.19
C LEU A 215 0.62 -0.90 37.14
N LYS A 216 0.77 -0.13 36.06
CA LYS A 216 0.00 1.12 35.85
C LYS A 216 -1.49 0.84 35.66
N TYR A 217 -1.84 -0.22 34.95
CA TYR A 217 -3.24 -0.57 34.71
C TYR A 217 -3.95 -1.08 35.97
N LEU A 218 -3.26 -1.90 36.79
CA LEU A 218 -3.73 -2.26 38.13
C LEU A 218 -3.97 -1.01 38.99
N GLY A 219 -3.00 -0.09 39.01
CA GLY A 219 -3.13 1.19 39.70
C GLY A 219 -4.32 2.04 39.21
N TYR A 220 -4.56 2.08 37.90
CA TYR A 220 -5.71 2.76 37.30
C TYR A 220 -7.05 2.16 37.74
N CYS A 221 -7.15 0.83 37.78
CA CYS A 221 -8.33 0.12 38.24
C CYS A 221 -8.50 0.16 39.78
N GLY A 222 -7.57 0.79 40.50
CA GLY A 222 -7.62 0.91 41.96
C GLY A 222 -7.41 -0.41 42.68
N VAL A 223 -6.75 -1.37 42.03
CA VAL A 223 -6.53 -2.72 42.54
C VAL A 223 -5.06 -3.07 42.53
N GLU A 224 -4.68 -4.06 43.32
CA GLU A 224 -3.34 -4.66 43.34
C GLU A 224 -3.48 -6.19 43.29
N ILE A 225 -2.40 -6.87 42.90
CA ILE A 225 -2.33 -8.33 42.96
C ILE A 225 -1.48 -8.75 44.16
N HIS A 226 -2.08 -9.47 45.10
CA HIS A 226 -1.38 -10.08 46.24
C HIS A 226 -1.64 -11.58 46.25
N ASP A 227 -0.59 -12.40 46.17
CA ASP A 227 -0.66 -13.88 46.12
C ASP A 227 -1.72 -14.45 45.14
N HIS A 228 -1.67 -13.98 43.89
CA HIS A 228 -2.62 -14.35 42.82
C HIS A 228 -4.09 -14.09 43.19
N ALA A 229 -4.35 -13.04 43.96
CA ALA A 229 -5.67 -12.50 44.20
C ALA A 229 -5.70 -10.99 43.89
N VAL A 230 -6.76 -10.55 43.21
CA VAL A 230 -7.05 -9.13 42.99
C VAL A 230 -7.62 -8.55 44.29
N VAL A 231 -6.98 -7.53 44.85
CA VAL A 231 -7.44 -6.84 46.06
C VAL A 231 -7.62 -5.35 45.78
N GLU A 232 -8.63 -4.74 46.39
CA GLU A 232 -8.86 -3.31 46.28
C GLU A 232 -7.82 -2.54 47.10
N ARG A 233 -7.28 -1.47 46.52
CA ARG A 233 -6.24 -0.67 47.16
C ARG A 233 -6.85 0.14 48.31
N LEU A 234 -6.42 -0.10 49.55
CA LEU A 234 -6.81 0.73 50.70
C LEU A 234 -6.36 2.18 50.45
N LYS A 235 -7.32 3.11 50.44
CA LYS A 235 -7.06 4.54 50.26
C LYS A 235 -6.15 5.05 51.38
N GLN A 236 -4.85 5.16 51.10
CA GLN A 236 -3.98 6.03 51.87
C GLN A 236 -4.19 7.46 51.39
N GLU A 237 -4.68 8.32 52.29
CA GLU A 237 -4.66 9.77 52.12
C GLU A 237 -3.21 10.21 51.90
N ASN A 238 -2.97 10.91 50.78
CA ASN A 238 -1.67 11.40 50.27
C ASN A 238 -0.91 10.46 49.33
N SER A 239 -1.44 10.25 48.13
CA SER A 239 -0.65 10.40 46.90
C SER A 239 -1.57 10.70 45.72
N GLU A 240 -1.51 11.93 45.20
CA GLU A 240 -2.11 12.28 43.91
C GLU A 240 -1.31 11.58 42.79
N LEU A 241 -1.64 10.33 42.47
CA LEU A 241 -1.38 9.78 41.14
C LEU A 241 -2.62 10.05 40.30
N SER A 242 -2.73 11.31 39.85
CA SER A 242 -3.70 11.70 38.84
C SER A 242 -3.49 10.85 37.59
N ILE A 243 -4.57 10.26 37.08
CA ILE A 243 -4.72 9.82 35.69
C ILE A 243 -3.94 10.80 34.80
N PRO A 244 -3.01 10.38 33.90
CA PRO A 244 -2.54 11.31 32.90
C PRO A 244 -3.77 11.68 32.09
N LYS A 245 -4.34 12.86 32.37
CA LYS A 245 -5.45 13.42 31.62
C LYS A 245 -4.98 13.45 30.18
N ILE A 246 -5.54 12.59 29.32
CA ILE A 246 -5.16 12.56 27.92
C ILE A 246 -5.63 13.89 27.34
N GLU A 247 -4.67 14.73 26.99
CA GLU A 247 -4.94 16.06 26.49
C GLU A 247 -5.18 15.96 24.99
N ARG A 248 -6.25 15.28 24.58
CA ARG A 248 -6.59 15.04 23.16
C ARG A 248 -6.55 16.33 22.33
N HIS A 249 -6.97 17.45 22.93
CA HIS A 249 -6.91 18.78 22.33
C HIS A 249 -5.49 19.19 21.88
N LYS A 250 -4.42 18.66 22.48
CA LYS A 250 -3.01 18.90 22.07
C LYS A 250 -2.59 18.14 20.81
N ALA A 251 -3.40 17.20 20.33
CA ALA A 251 -3.17 16.53 19.04
C ALA A 251 -3.58 17.42 17.86
N ALA A 252 -4.49 18.40 18.08
CA ALA A 252 -4.87 19.37 17.06
C ALA A 252 -3.67 20.26 16.70
N MET A 253 -3.34 20.32 15.41
CA MET A 253 -2.18 21.05 14.92
C MET A 253 -2.61 22.36 14.26
N VAL A 254 -2.00 23.48 14.66
CA VAL A 254 -2.16 24.75 13.97
C VAL A 254 -1.40 24.67 12.65
N ARG A 255 -2.12 24.74 11.53
CA ARG A 255 -1.56 24.74 10.18
C ARG A 255 -2.08 25.93 9.38
N ASN A 256 -1.23 26.45 8.49
CA ASN A 256 -1.56 27.56 7.59
C ASN A 256 -2.06 27.08 6.21
N SER A 257 -2.17 25.76 6.02
CA SER A 257 -2.62 25.11 4.79
C SER A 257 -3.83 24.22 5.06
N ILE A 258 -4.60 23.95 4.01
CA ILE A 258 -5.71 23.00 4.05
C ILE A 258 -5.24 21.59 4.39
N SER A 259 -6.06 20.80 5.08
CA SER A 259 -5.77 19.38 5.34
C SER A 259 -5.69 18.55 4.08
N LYS A 260 -4.93 17.46 4.16
CA LYS A 260 -4.88 16.44 3.11
C LYS A 260 -6.28 15.89 2.75
N PRO A 261 -7.13 15.42 3.68
CA PRO A 261 -8.45 14.91 3.31
C PRO A 261 -9.31 15.95 2.59
N VAL A 262 -9.35 17.20 3.07
CA VAL A 262 -10.18 18.24 2.45
C VAL A 262 -9.59 18.71 1.11
N ARG A 263 -8.26 18.80 0.99
CA ARG A 263 -7.57 19.06 -0.29
C ARG A 263 -7.92 18.02 -1.35
N LEU A 264 -7.96 16.74 -0.99
CA LEU A 264 -8.32 15.66 -1.93
C LEU A 264 -9.77 15.78 -2.42
N VAL A 265 -10.68 16.35 -1.63
CA VAL A 265 -12.06 16.63 -2.08
C VAL A 265 -12.06 17.73 -3.14
N LEU A 266 -11.31 18.82 -2.92
CA LEU A 266 -11.15 19.90 -3.90
C LEU A 266 -10.49 19.41 -5.18
N GLU A 267 -9.38 18.67 -5.08
CA GLU A 267 -8.65 18.08 -6.22
C GLU A 267 -9.49 17.05 -6.99
N SER A 268 -10.57 16.53 -6.39
CA SER A 268 -11.50 15.59 -7.01
C SER A 268 -12.70 16.27 -7.68
N ASP A 269 -12.75 17.61 -7.70
CA ASP A 269 -13.87 18.40 -8.25
C ASP A 269 -15.25 18.01 -7.66
N LEU A 270 -15.28 17.58 -6.39
CA LEU A 270 -16.52 17.16 -5.71
C LEU A 270 -17.28 18.32 -5.07
N PHE A 271 -16.65 19.48 -4.93
CA PHE A 271 -17.33 20.69 -4.52
C PHE A 271 -18.05 21.31 -5.72
N VAL A 272 -19.34 21.57 -5.56
CA VAL A 272 -20.18 22.27 -6.54
C VAL A 272 -20.70 23.55 -5.92
N ASP A 273 -20.86 24.61 -6.71
CA ASP A 273 -21.38 25.90 -6.27
C ASP A 273 -22.66 25.74 -5.44
N GLY A 274 -22.68 26.36 -4.26
CA GLY A 274 -23.80 26.32 -3.32
C GLY A 274 -23.78 25.14 -2.34
N MET A 275 -22.83 24.20 -2.45
CA MET A 275 -22.66 23.14 -1.45
C MET A 275 -22.16 23.69 -0.10
N THR A 276 -22.56 22.99 0.96
CA THR A 276 -22.22 23.28 2.35
C THR A 276 -21.16 22.30 2.87
N PHE A 277 -20.25 22.79 3.72
CA PHE A 277 -19.17 22.02 4.32
C PHE A 277 -19.26 22.06 5.86
N PHE A 278 -19.04 20.91 6.50
CA PHE A 278 -18.94 20.81 7.96
C PHE A 278 -17.72 20.00 8.40
N ASP A 279 -16.92 20.55 9.32
CA ASP A 279 -15.74 19.89 9.87
C ASP A 279 -16.01 19.41 11.31
N TYR A 280 -16.14 18.10 11.48
CA TYR A 280 -16.39 17.44 12.76
C TYR A 280 -15.04 17.14 13.45
N GLY A 281 -14.77 17.81 14.57
CA GLY A 281 -13.47 17.83 15.22
C GLY A 281 -12.49 18.81 14.56
N CYS A 282 -12.96 20.03 14.25
CA CYS A 282 -12.23 21.01 13.45
C CYS A 282 -10.97 21.60 14.11
N GLY A 283 -10.75 21.34 15.41
CA GLY A 283 -9.69 21.95 16.20
C GLY A 283 -9.73 23.48 16.12
N TYR A 284 -8.61 24.06 15.65
CA TYR A 284 -8.49 25.51 15.45
C TYR A 284 -9.29 26.06 14.24
N GLY A 285 -10.00 25.22 13.48
CA GLY A 285 -10.86 25.65 12.38
C GLY A 285 -10.12 26.03 11.08
N GLY A 286 -8.92 25.49 10.85
CA GLY A 286 -8.10 25.82 9.67
C GLY A 286 -8.78 25.46 8.34
N ASP A 287 -9.36 24.27 8.25
CA ASP A 287 -10.04 23.81 7.02
C ASP A 287 -11.33 24.59 6.79
N VAL A 288 -12.10 24.85 7.85
CA VAL A 288 -13.32 25.69 7.80
C VAL A 288 -13.01 27.08 7.25
N LYS A 289 -11.94 27.71 7.73
CA LYS A 289 -11.51 29.03 7.26
C LYS A 289 -11.09 29.01 5.79
N TYR A 290 -10.34 27.99 5.37
CA TYR A 290 -9.89 27.85 3.98
C TYR A 290 -11.07 27.66 3.03
N ILE A 291 -11.99 26.74 3.33
CA ILE A 291 -13.17 26.46 2.50
C ILE A 291 -14.10 27.68 2.41
N ALA A 292 -14.23 28.44 3.51
CA ALA A 292 -14.96 29.71 3.48
C ALA A 292 -14.30 30.77 2.57
N GLN A 293 -12.96 30.78 2.48
CA GLN A 293 -12.22 31.68 1.58
C GLN A 293 -12.38 31.30 0.11
N GLU A 294 -12.56 30.01 -0.19
CA GLU A 294 -12.91 29.50 -1.53
C GLU A 294 -14.37 29.79 -1.91
N GLY A 295 -15.16 30.42 -1.03
CA GLY A 295 -16.52 30.90 -1.32
C GLY A 295 -17.65 29.96 -0.89
N TYR A 296 -17.35 28.85 -0.21
CA TYR A 296 -18.35 27.89 0.25
C TYR A 296 -18.86 28.22 1.66
N VAL A 297 -20.09 27.78 1.97
CA VAL A 297 -20.64 27.89 3.33
C VAL A 297 -20.02 26.80 4.19
N ALA A 298 -19.15 27.18 5.12
CA ALA A 298 -18.42 26.25 5.98
C ALA A 298 -18.71 26.50 7.47
N ALA A 299 -18.85 25.43 8.23
CA ALA A 299 -18.91 25.44 9.69
C ALA A 299 -18.07 24.29 10.26
N GLY A 300 -17.77 24.31 11.56
CA GLY A 300 -17.08 23.19 12.20
C GLY A 300 -17.24 23.20 13.71
N TRP A 301 -17.22 22.02 14.29
CA TRP A 301 -17.36 21.81 15.72
C TRP A 301 -16.14 21.09 16.27
N ASP A 302 -15.71 21.45 17.47
CA ASP A 302 -14.67 20.73 18.20
C ASP A 302 -15.01 20.74 19.70
N PRO A 303 -14.93 19.59 20.40
CA PRO A 303 -15.35 19.50 21.80
C PRO A 303 -14.53 20.39 22.75
N TYR A 304 -13.35 20.85 22.34
CA TYR A 304 -12.48 21.71 23.14
C TYR A 304 -12.37 23.13 22.57
N TYR A 305 -12.06 23.26 21.29
CA TYR A 305 -11.74 24.56 20.67
C TYR A 305 -12.98 25.33 20.20
N GLN A 306 -14.05 24.63 19.84
CA GLN A 306 -15.31 25.22 19.35
C GLN A 306 -16.53 24.47 19.90
N PRO A 307 -16.69 24.36 21.24
CA PRO A 307 -17.72 23.53 21.85
C PRO A 307 -19.13 24.09 21.65
N ASP A 308 -19.26 25.42 21.50
CA ASP A 308 -20.54 26.12 21.37
C ASP A 308 -21.05 26.19 19.93
N THR A 309 -20.27 25.75 18.94
CA THR A 309 -20.71 25.75 17.54
C THR A 309 -21.75 24.65 17.32
N PRO A 310 -22.94 24.94 16.75
CA PRO A 310 -23.94 23.91 16.53
C PRO A 310 -23.46 22.87 15.52
N GLN A 311 -23.71 21.60 15.82
CA GLN A 311 -23.53 20.50 14.87
C GLN A 311 -24.68 20.53 13.86
N ILE A 312 -24.39 20.92 12.62
CA ILE A 312 -25.39 21.10 11.56
C ILE A 312 -25.09 20.19 10.36
N GLY A 313 -26.14 19.73 9.69
CA GLY A 313 -25.98 18.87 8.52
C GLY A 313 -25.46 19.64 7.30
N ALA A 314 -24.53 19.03 6.56
CA ALA A 314 -23.86 19.61 5.40
C ALA A 314 -23.76 18.63 4.23
N ASP A 315 -23.57 19.16 3.02
CA ASP A 315 -23.38 18.36 1.81
C ASP A 315 -22.11 17.51 1.91
N ILE A 316 -21.03 18.12 2.40
CA ILE A 316 -19.76 17.46 2.67
C ILE A 316 -19.42 17.59 4.16
N VAL A 317 -19.20 16.46 4.81
CA VAL A 317 -18.75 16.40 6.21
C VAL A 317 -17.35 15.78 6.27
N ASN A 318 -16.44 16.40 7.00
CA ASN A 318 -15.11 15.87 7.27
C ASN A 318 -15.00 15.44 8.73
N ILE A 319 -14.50 14.22 8.97
CA ILE A 319 -14.05 13.74 10.29
C ILE A 319 -12.56 13.38 10.18
N GLY A 320 -11.75 14.41 9.90
CA GLY A 320 -10.35 14.25 9.54
C GLY A 320 -9.44 14.13 10.76
N TYR A 321 -8.80 12.97 10.92
CA TYR A 321 -7.83 12.67 11.98
C TYR A 321 -8.38 12.67 13.42
N VAL A 322 -9.70 12.54 13.57
CA VAL A 322 -10.39 12.56 14.87
C VAL A 322 -10.45 11.19 15.51
N ILE A 323 -10.87 10.17 14.75
CA ILE A 323 -11.05 8.81 15.30
C ILE A 323 -9.75 8.20 15.82
N ASN A 324 -8.59 8.62 15.31
CA ASN A 324 -7.29 8.16 15.79
C ASN A 324 -6.83 8.83 17.10
N VAL A 325 -7.45 9.90 17.56
CA VAL A 325 -7.08 10.57 18.84
C VAL A 325 -8.06 10.28 19.98
N ILE A 326 -9.10 9.50 19.72
CA ILE A 326 -10.09 9.07 20.71
C ILE A 326 -9.69 7.69 21.23
N GLU A 327 -9.38 7.55 22.52
CA GLU A 327 -8.98 6.25 23.09
C GLU A 327 -10.15 5.27 23.26
N SER A 328 -11.36 5.76 23.51
CA SER A 328 -12.54 4.91 23.73
C SER A 328 -13.08 4.39 22.40
N LEU A 329 -13.12 3.07 22.23
CA LEU A 329 -13.68 2.42 21.04
C LEU A 329 -15.17 2.76 20.85
N ALA A 330 -15.93 2.85 21.94
CA ALA A 330 -17.34 3.22 21.91
C ALA A 330 -17.52 4.67 21.43
N GLU A 331 -16.71 5.60 21.96
CA GLU A 331 -16.75 7.01 21.57
C GLU A 331 -16.28 7.23 20.12
N ARG A 332 -15.30 6.46 19.64
CA ARG A 332 -14.90 6.47 18.22
C ARG A 332 -16.07 6.09 17.32
N ARG A 333 -16.75 4.99 17.67
CA ARG A 333 -17.90 4.49 16.92
C ARG A 333 -19.01 5.53 16.91
N GLU A 334 -19.34 6.11 18.05
CA GLU A 334 -20.35 7.15 18.18
C GLU A 334 -19.98 8.41 17.39
N SER A 335 -18.73 8.87 17.46
CA SER A 335 -18.25 10.03 16.71
C SER A 335 -18.36 9.84 15.20
N LEU A 336 -18.02 8.64 14.71
CA LEU A 336 -18.16 8.31 13.28
C LEU A 336 -19.63 8.27 12.85
N LEU A 337 -20.52 7.71 13.67
CA LEU A 337 -21.96 7.70 13.41
C LEU A 337 -22.56 9.11 13.41
N ASN A 338 -22.19 9.94 14.39
CA ASN A 338 -22.65 11.33 14.47
C ASN A 338 -22.20 12.15 13.26
N ALA A 339 -20.94 12.03 12.85
CA ALA A 339 -20.45 12.69 11.64
C ALA A 339 -21.23 12.22 10.39
N TRP A 340 -21.53 10.92 10.29
CA TRP A 340 -22.34 10.38 9.21
C TRP A 340 -23.76 10.93 9.22
N GLU A 341 -24.42 11.05 10.36
CA GLU A 341 -25.77 11.63 10.48
C GLU A 341 -25.86 13.07 9.94
N LEU A 342 -24.78 13.85 10.08
CA LEU A 342 -24.70 15.21 9.54
C LEU A 342 -24.46 15.23 8.01
N THR A 343 -24.02 14.13 7.42
CA THR A 343 -23.68 14.04 5.99
C THR A 343 -24.92 13.91 5.11
N LYS A 344 -25.10 14.85 4.17
CA LYS A 344 -26.12 14.76 3.12
C LYS A 344 -25.62 14.02 1.87
N ASN A 345 -24.38 14.27 1.41
CA ASN A 345 -23.85 13.67 0.19
C ASN A 345 -22.55 12.87 0.44
N LEU A 346 -21.51 13.51 0.97
CA LEU A 346 -20.17 12.92 1.13
C LEU A 346 -19.61 13.04 2.55
N LEU A 347 -19.22 11.92 3.14
CA LEU A 347 -18.43 11.88 4.36
C LEU A 347 -16.97 11.58 4.01
N VAL A 348 -16.06 12.40 4.53
CA VAL A 348 -14.62 12.24 4.42
C VAL A 348 -14.09 11.75 5.75
N VAL A 349 -13.53 10.54 5.77
CA VAL A 349 -12.94 9.93 6.96
C VAL A 349 -11.44 9.85 6.78
N ALA A 350 -10.68 10.40 7.72
CA ALA A 350 -9.23 10.25 7.73
C ALA A 350 -8.70 9.81 9.09
N ALA A 351 -7.70 8.93 9.09
CA ALA A 351 -6.96 8.54 10.27
C ALA A 351 -5.48 8.29 9.94
N GLN A 352 -4.62 8.32 10.96
CA GLN A 352 -3.21 7.98 10.76
C GLN A 352 -3.06 6.48 10.53
N VAL A 353 -2.27 6.11 9.52
CA VAL A 353 -1.95 4.72 9.19
C VAL A 353 -0.56 4.37 9.72
N LEU A 354 -0.38 3.12 10.16
CA LEU A 354 0.92 2.60 10.60
C LEU A 354 1.86 2.58 9.39
N ILE A 355 2.96 3.32 9.52
CA ILE A 355 4.08 3.28 8.59
C ILE A 355 5.22 2.67 9.39
N ASP A 356 5.78 1.57 8.89
CA ASP A 356 6.83 0.79 9.56
C ASP A 356 8.16 1.58 9.57
N ASP A 357 8.23 2.61 10.42
CA ASP A 357 9.45 3.31 10.79
C ASP A 357 9.94 2.68 12.09
N GLY A 358 10.99 1.86 11.99
CA GLY A 358 11.54 1.04 13.09
C GLY A 358 12.14 1.79 14.29
N ASP A 359 11.76 3.05 14.55
CA ASP A 359 12.44 3.95 15.50
C ASP A 359 11.52 4.63 16.53
N ARG A 360 10.32 4.10 16.78
CA ARG A 360 9.38 4.71 17.74
C ARG A 360 9.36 3.98 19.07
N GLY A 361 10.18 4.46 20.01
CA GLY A 361 10.08 4.16 21.45
C GLY A 361 8.80 4.74 22.07
N GLN A 362 7.63 4.26 21.64
CA GLN A 362 6.31 4.73 22.04
C GLN A 362 5.67 3.80 23.08
N ILE A 363 5.03 4.40 24.09
CA ILE A 363 4.34 3.67 25.15
C ILE A 363 2.95 3.28 24.62
N ALA A 364 2.67 2.00 24.50
CA ALA A 364 1.34 1.50 24.10
C ALA A 364 0.27 1.90 25.13
N TYR A 365 -0.90 2.31 24.66
CA TYR A 365 -2.08 2.65 25.47
C TYR A 365 -3.34 2.27 24.70
N GLY A 366 -4.18 1.37 25.20
CA GLY A 366 -5.28 0.83 24.38
C GLY A 366 -4.73 0.16 23.12
N ASP A 367 -5.41 0.34 21.99
CA ASP A 367 -4.96 -0.09 20.65
C ASP A 367 -4.15 0.98 19.90
N GLY A 368 -3.58 1.94 20.63
CA GLY A 368 -2.74 3.01 20.10
C GLY A 368 -1.54 3.26 21.01
N VAL A 369 -0.95 4.45 20.88
CA VAL A 369 0.20 4.88 21.68
C VAL A 369 -0.09 6.20 22.40
N ILE A 370 0.52 6.39 23.58
CA ILE A 370 0.64 7.72 24.18
C ILE A 370 1.91 8.38 23.65
N THR A 371 1.76 9.56 23.06
CA THR A 371 2.89 10.38 22.62
C THR A 371 3.56 11.08 23.80
N SER A 372 4.77 11.61 23.60
CA SER A 372 5.48 12.46 24.58
C SER A 372 4.71 13.72 25.00
N ARG A 373 3.62 14.06 24.30
CA ARG A 373 2.73 15.20 24.60
C ARG A 373 1.49 14.80 25.42
N ASN A 374 1.44 13.58 25.98
CA ASN A 374 0.26 13.01 26.66
C ASN A 374 -1.02 12.99 25.79
N THR A 375 -0.87 12.78 24.48
CA THR A 375 -1.98 12.54 23.55
C THR A 375 -2.07 11.06 23.19
N PHE A 376 -3.29 10.54 23.03
CA PHE A 376 -3.50 9.22 22.44
C PHE A 376 -3.43 9.30 20.91
N GLN A 377 -2.85 8.27 20.30
CA GLN A 377 -2.75 8.14 18.85
C GLN A 377 -2.87 6.67 18.44
N LYS A 378 -3.93 6.31 17.74
CA LYS A 378 -4.04 5.03 17.02
C LYS A 378 -3.43 5.16 15.62
N TYR A 379 -2.61 4.19 15.25
CA TYR A 379 -2.16 4.00 13.88
C TYR A 379 -2.90 2.79 13.32
N TYR A 380 -3.72 3.01 12.31
CA TYR A 380 -4.49 1.95 11.66
C TYR A 380 -3.68 1.25 10.59
N GLU A 381 -3.93 -0.02 10.31
CA GLU A 381 -3.64 -0.55 8.98
C GLU A 381 -4.66 -0.01 7.96
N GLN A 382 -4.29 0.09 6.69
CA GLN A 382 -5.19 0.66 5.67
C GLN A 382 -6.48 -0.16 5.55
N GLU A 383 -6.38 -1.48 5.50
CA GLU A 383 -7.50 -2.41 5.46
C GLU A 383 -8.30 -2.42 6.76
N GLU A 384 -7.62 -2.35 7.92
CA GLU A 384 -8.28 -2.25 9.23
C GLU A 384 -9.19 -1.02 9.27
N LEU A 385 -8.70 0.13 8.81
CA LEU A 385 -9.48 1.36 8.77
C LEU A 385 -10.69 1.22 7.83
N LYS A 386 -10.51 0.61 6.65
CA LYS A 386 -11.63 0.37 5.73
C LYS A 386 -12.70 -0.50 6.38
N VAL A 387 -12.30 -1.65 6.92
CA VAL A 387 -13.21 -2.61 7.54
C VAL A 387 -13.97 -1.96 8.71
N TYR A 388 -13.27 -1.16 9.52
CA TYR A 388 -13.88 -0.41 10.59
C TYR A 388 -14.96 0.56 10.08
N ILE A 389 -14.65 1.38 9.07
CA ILE A 389 -15.60 2.33 8.48
C ILE A 389 -16.81 1.59 7.88
N ASP A 390 -16.55 0.58 7.05
CA ASP A 390 -17.58 -0.22 6.38
C ASP A 390 -18.54 -0.87 7.39
N GLN A 391 -18.01 -1.45 8.47
CA GLN A 391 -18.83 -2.12 9.49
C GLN A 391 -19.61 -1.16 10.37
N VAL A 392 -19.05 0.01 10.69
CA VAL A 392 -19.76 1.01 11.51
C VAL A 392 -20.87 1.67 10.72
N LEU A 393 -20.60 2.06 9.46
CA LEU A 393 -21.54 2.81 8.63
C LEU A 393 -22.46 1.91 7.80
N ASN A 394 -22.10 0.64 7.60
CA ASN A 394 -22.76 -0.30 6.69
C ASN A 394 -22.84 0.23 5.25
N VAL A 395 -21.77 0.89 4.80
CA VAL A 395 -21.59 1.47 3.45
C VAL A 395 -20.17 1.18 2.99
N ASP A 396 -19.99 0.84 1.71
CA ASP A 396 -18.67 0.62 1.13
C ASP A 396 -17.87 1.93 1.01
N ALA A 397 -16.84 2.08 1.84
CA ALA A 397 -15.93 3.21 1.81
C ALA A 397 -14.94 3.12 0.63
N ILE A 398 -14.74 4.22 -0.07
CA ILE A 398 -13.86 4.31 -1.24
C ILE A 398 -12.49 4.87 -0.79
N PRO A 399 -11.39 4.10 -0.90
CA PRO A 399 -10.07 4.63 -0.59
C PRO A 399 -9.64 5.65 -1.64
N VAL A 400 -9.20 6.81 -1.16
CA VAL A 400 -8.73 7.91 -2.03
C VAL A 400 -7.22 8.10 -1.89
N ALA A 401 -6.71 7.91 -0.68
CA ALA A 401 -5.29 7.89 -0.35
C ALA A 401 -5.07 7.05 0.92
N LEU A 402 -3.81 6.87 1.30
CA LEU A 402 -3.47 6.27 2.58
C LEU A 402 -4.14 7.00 3.75
N GLY A 403 -4.87 6.23 4.54
CA GLY A 403 -5.62 6.68 5.70
C GLY A 403 -6.83 7.52 5.39
N ILE A 404 -7.26 7.65 4.12
CA ILE A 404 -8.31 8.58 3.70
C ILE A 404 -9.34 7.87 2.83
N TYR A 405 -10.59 7.94 3.27
CA TYR A 405 -11.74 7.30 2.65
C TYR A 405 -12.86 8.30 2.39
N PHE A 406 -13.50 8.16 1.23
CA PHE A 406 -14.74 8.84 0.88
C PHE A 406 -15.91 7.87 1.01
N VAL A 407 -16.97 8.29 1.70
CA VAL A 407 -18.19 7.51 1.90
C VAL A 407 -19.37 8.31 1.36
N PHE A 408 -19.96 7.81 0.28
CA PHE A 408 -21.07 8.48 -0.40
C PHE A 408 -22.42 8.00 0.15
N ARG A 409 -23.36 8.94 0.35
CA ARG A 409 -24.74 8.64 0.74
C ARG A 409 -25.49 7.93 -0.38
N ASP A 410 -25.33 8.40 -1.62
CA ASP A 410 -25.84 7.72 -2.80
C ASP A 410 -24.76 6.80 -3.39
N ALA A 411 -25.07 5.51 -3.45
CA ALA A 411 -24.20 4.51 -4.08
C ALA A 411 -23.95 4.81 -5.57
N ALA A 412 -24.91 5.42 -6.28
CA ALA A 412 -24.72 5.79 -7.67
C ALA A 412 -23.68 6.90 -7.84
N GLU A 413 -23.68 7.91 -6.95
CA GLU A 413 -22.65 8.95 -6.91
C GLU A 413 -21.27 8.36 -6.62
N GLY A 414 -21.19 7.43 -5.66
CA GLY A 414 -19.96 6.68 -5.38
C GLY A 414 -19.43 5.92 -6.59
N GLU A 415 -20.30 5.25 -7.36
CA GLU A 415 -19.90 4.59 -8.60
C GLU A 415 -19.50 5.57 -9.71
N GLY A 416 -20.17 6.73 -9.78
CA GLY A 416 -19.78 7.83 -10.66
C GLY A 416 -18.36 8.32 -10.37
N PHE A 417 -18.04 8.52 -9.09
CA PHE A 417 -16.70 8.88 -8.62
C PHE A 417 -15.66 7.79 -8.90
N ARG A 418 -16.00 6.51 -8.70
CA ARG A 418 -15.09 5.40 -9.05
C ARG A 418 -14.78 5.39 -10.55
N ALA A 419 -15.78 5.58 -11.40
CA ALA A 419 -15.62 5.55 -12.85
C ALA A 419 -14.81 6.74 -13.37
N SER A 420 -15.02 7.95 -12.82
CA SER A 420 -14.30 9.15 -13.26
C SER A 420 -12.79 9.04 -13.06
N ARG A 421 -12.33 8.32 -12.03
CA ARG A 421 -10.89 8.08 -11.75
C ARG A 421 -10.16 7.29 -12.84
N PHE A 422 -10.87 6.60 -13.72
CA PHE A 422 -10.29 5.80 -14.81
C PHE A 422 -10.58 6.39 -16.18
N ARG A 423 -11.11 7.60 -16.30
CA ARG A 423 -11.32 8.25 -17.59
C ARG A 423 -10.04 8.89 -18.10
N SER A 424 -9.69 8.63 -19.36
CA SER A 424 -8.59 9.31 -20.04
C SER A 424 -9.00 10.69 -20.56
N ARG A 425 -8.07 11.65 -20.54
CA ARG A 425 -8.26 12.94 -21.22
C ARG A 425 -8.14 12.78 -22.73
N LEU A 426 -9.17 13.19 -23.48
CA LEU A 426 -9.21 13.10 -24.95
C LEU A 426 -9.54 14.46 -25.55
N SER A 427 -8.89 14.79 -26.66
CA SER A 427 -9.20 16.01 -27.41
C SER A 427 -10.24 15.73 -28.50
N THR A 428 -11.08 16.72 -28.78
CA THR A 428 -11.96 16.67 -29.93
C THR A 428 -11.16 16.65 -31.24
N PRO A 429 -11.44 15.73 -32.18
CA PRO A 429 -10.79 15.66 -33.47
C PRO A 429 -10.89 16.98 -34.25
N ARG A 430 -9.83 17.31 -34.99
CA ARG A 430 -9.78 18.54 -35.77
C ARG A 430 -10.59 18.40 -37.06
N VAL A 431 -11.19 19.50 -37.48
CA VAL A 431 -11.81 19.65 -38.80
C VAL A 431 -10.70 19.66 -39.85
N ARG A 432 -10.74 18.71 -40.80
CA ARG A 432 -9.71 18.54 -41.85
C ARG A 432 -10.18 19.01 -43.22
N SER A 433 -11.49 19.06 -43.44
CA SER A 433 -12.11 19.40 -44.72
C SER A 433 -13.04 20.61 -44.59
N GLN A 434 -12.96 21.52 -45.57
CA GLN A 434 -13.88 22.65 -45.71
C GLN A 434 -15.21 22.17 -46.29
N VAL A 435 -16.10 21.72 -45.41
CA VAL A 435 -17.46 21.34 -45.78
C VAL A 435 -18.37 22.50 -45.41
N LYS A 436 -18.84 23.25 -46.41
CA LYS A 436 -19.71 24.43 -46.22
C LYS A 436 -20.88 24.17 -45.27
N ARG A 437 -21.52 23.01 -45.40
CA ARG A 437 -22.63 22.59 -44.54
C ARG A 437 -22.23 22.33 -43.08
N PHE A 438 -20.97 22.01 -42.81
CA PHE A 438 -20.46 21.92 -41.45
C PHE A 438 -20.11 23.33 -40.93
N GLU A 439 -19.43 24.16 -41.73
CA GLU A 439 -19.06 25.53 -41.37
C GLU A 439 -20.29 26.37 -40.97
N ASP A 440 -21.39 26.27 -41.74
CA ASP A 440 -22.64 27.00 -41.48
C ASP A 440 -23.28 26.64 -40.11
N TYR A 441 -22.92 25.49 -39.51
CA TYR A 441 -23.51 24.97 -38.27
C TYR A 441 -22.46 24.56 -37.22
N GLU A 442 -21.21 25.00 -37.36
CA GLU A 442 -20.10 24.56 -36.50
C GLU A 442 -20.39 24.82 -35.02
N GLU A 443 -20.85 26.03 -34.67
CA GLU A 443 -21.20 26.39 -33.30
C GLU A 443 -22.33 25.52 -32.73
N MET A 444 -23.32 25.15 -33.55
CA MET A 444 -24.44 24.31 -33.14
C MET A 444 -24.02 22.84 -32.97
N LEU A 445 -23.04 22.38 -33.75
CA LEU A 445 -22.53 21.00 -33.73
C LEU A 445 -21.40 20.79 -32.71
N ALA A 446 -20.73 21.86 -32.27
CA ALA A 446 -19.64 21.80 -31.31
C ALA A 446 -20.04 21.09 -29.99
N PRO A 447 -21.21 21.33 -29.37
CA PRO A 447 -21.65 20.58 -28.19
C PRO A 447 -21.81 19.07 -28.44
N LEU A 448 -22.27 18.68 -29.64
CA LEU A 448 -22.38 17.28 -30.03
C LEU A 448 -21.00 16.64 -30.23
N MET A 449 -20.07 17.36 -30.85
CA MET A 449 -18.68 16.91 -30.98
C MET A 449 -18.02 16.73 -29.62
N ALA A 450 -18.15 17.71 -28.72
CA ALA A 450 -17.65 17.64 -27.36
C ALA A 450 -18.25 16.47 -26.58
N PHE A 451 -19.56 16.22 -26.71
CA PHE A 451 -20.22 15.07 -26.10
C PHE A 451 -19.62 13.74 -26.60
N VAL A 452 -19.45 13.57 -27.91
CA VAL A 452 -18.89 12.33 -28.45
C VAL A 452 -17.42 12.18 -28.07
N SER A 453 -16.65 13.27 -27.97
CA SER A 453 -15.29 13.25 -27.43
C SER A 453 -15.23 12.80 -25.97
N ASP A 454 -16.19 13.23 -25.15
CA ASP A 454 -16.27 12.80 -23.74
C ASP A 454 -16.81 11.38 -23.58
N ARG A 455 -17.80 10.94 -24.36
CA ARG A 455 -18.51 9.66 -24.12
C ARG A 455 -18.12 8.53 -25.07
N GLY A 456 -17.49 8.82 -26.21
CA GLY A 456 -17.19 7.84 -27.25
C GLY A 456 -18.42 7.30 -27.98
N ARG A 457 -19.59 7.92 -27.79
CA ARG A 457 -20.87 7.51 -28.39
C ARG A 457 -21.79 8.71 -28.57
N LEU A 458 -22.82 8.55 -29.40
CA LEU A 458 -23.86 9.56 -29.57
C LEU A 458 -24.76 9.69 -28.31
N PRO A 459 -25.30 10.90 -28.06
CA PRO A 459 -26.20 11.14 -26.94
C PRO A 459 -27.55 10.44 -27.13
N VAL A 460 -28.13 9.98 -26.02
CA VAL A 460 -29.54 9.58 -25.98
C VAL A 460 -30.40 10.74 -25.49
N LYS A 461 -31.73 10.55 -25.52
CA LYS A 461 -32.70 11.58 -25.11
C LYS A 461 -32.39 12.11 -23.70
N GLY A 462 -32.25 13.43 -23.57
CA GLY A 462 -32.03 14.14 -22.31
C GLY A 462 -30.58 14.26 -21.86
N GLU A 463 -29.60 13.77 -22.63
CA GLU A 463 -28.17 13.86 -22.26
C GLU A 463 -27.45 15.11 -22.78
N LEU A 464 -28.03 15.80 -23.78
CA LEU A 464 -27.46 17.01 -24.37
C LEU A 464 -28.47 18.15 -24.24
N ALA A 465 -28.05 19.28 -23.67
CA ALA A 465 -28.94 20.43 -23.45
C ALA A 465 -29.44 21.01 -24.80
N GLU A 466 -28.59 20.97 -25.82
CA GLU A 466 -28.83 21.44 -27.18
C GLU A 466 -29.58 20.41 -28.04
N GLU A 467 -30.22 19.40 -27.43
CA GLU A 467 -30.96 18.36 -28.16
C GLU A 467 -32.05 18.94 -29.07
N ALA A 468 -32.82 19.92 -28.57
CA ALA A 468 -33.93 20.51 -29.31
C ALA A 468 -33.48 21.25 -30.59
N PRO A 469 -32.55 22.23 -30.53
CA PRO A 469 -32.11 22.95 -31.74
C PRO A 469 -31.44 22.02 -32.77
N ILE A 470 -30.60 21.06 -32.32
CA ILE A 470 -29.95 20.12 -33.23
C ILE A 470 -30.98 19.24 -33.95
N LYS A 471 -32.02 18.78 -33.25
CA LYS A 471 -33.09 17.96 -33.85
C LYS A 471 -34.04 18.76 -34.72
N GLU A 472 -34.23 20.05 -34.47
CA GLU A 472 -35.04 20.90 -35.34
C GLU A 472 -34.39 21.01 -36.73
N GLU A 473 -33.08 21.25 -36.78
CA GLU A 473 -32.33 21.41 -38.03
C GLU A 473 -32.03 20.08 -38.73
N PHE A 474 -31.48 19.10 -37.99
CA PHE A 474 -30.98 17.86 -38.58
C PHE A 474 -31.95 16.67 -38.43
N HIS A 475 -33.09 16.86 -37.75
CA HIS A 475 -34.07 15.83 -37.37
C HIS A 475 -33.59 14.77 -36.37
N SER A 476 -32.29 14.47 -36.29
CA SER A 476 -31.71 13.48 -35.37
C SER A 476 -30.20 13.66 -35.18
N PHE A 477 -29.68 13.22 -34.02
CA PHE A 477 -28.23 13.20 -33.78
C PHE A 477 -27.45 12.41 -34.83
N ASN A 478 -27.97 11.28 -35.32
CA ASN A 478 -27.31 10.50 -36.38
C ASN A 478 -27.12 11.30 -37.68
N ARG A 479 -28.07 12.16 -38.04
CA ARG A 479 -27.96 13.00 -39.24
C ARG A 479 -27.00 14.16 -39.03
N ALA A 480 -27.04 14.80 -37.87
CA ALA A 480 -26.04 15.80 -37.47
C ALA A 480 -24.62 15.20 -37.46
N TRP A 481 -24.47 13.99 -36.91
CA TRP A 481 -23.20 13.27 -36.86
C TRP A 481 -22.60 12.98 -38.23
N ARG A 482 -23.42 12.62 -39.23
CA ARG A 482 -22.93 12.43 -40.61
C ARG A 482 -22.33 13.70 -41.20
N VAL A 483 -22.82 14.88 -40.81
CA VAL A 483 -22.23 16.16 -41.27
C VAL A 483 -20.87 16.37 -40.63
N ILE A 484 -20.74 16.07 -39.33
CA ILE A 484 -19.45 16.11 -38.62
C ILE A 484 -18.44 15.17 -39.29
N LEU A 485 -18.82 13.92 -39.56
CA LEU A 485 -17.95 12.93 -40.21
C LEU A 485 -17.51 13.30 -41.64
N GLN A 486 -18.20 14.22 -42.32
CA GLN A 486 -17.75 14.74 -43.61
C GLN A 486 -16.61 15.77 -43.44
N ALA A 487 -16.56 16.43 -42.29
CA ALA A 487 -15.64 17.51 -41.95
C ALA A 487 -14.42 17.03 -41.13
N THR A 488 -14.51 15.86 -40.51
CA THR A 488 -13.50 15.27 -39.61
C THR A 488 -13.05 13.88 -40.06
N ASP A 489 -11.98 13.35 -39.46
CA ASP A 489 -11.55 11.97 -39.67
C ASP A 489 -12.35 10.97 -38.82
N ALA A 490 -12.88 9.91 -39.43
CA ALA A 490 -13.64 8.87 -38.75
C ALA A 490 -12.76 8.01 -37.83
N ASP A 491 -11.50 7.79 -38.18
CA ASP A 491 -10.57 6.95 -37.41
C ASP A 491 -10.20 7.62 -36.06
N ASP A 492 -10.14 8.95 -36.04
CA ASP A 492 -9.95 9.73 -34.80
C ASP A 492 -11.13 9.49 -33.82
N TRP A 493 -12.35 9.38 -34.34
CA TRP A 493 -13.54 9.11 -33.51
C TRP A 493 -13.62 7.67 -33.03
N GLU A 494 -13.23 6.70 -33.85
CA GLU A 494 -13.16 5.29 -33.40
C GLU A 494 -12.07 5.12 -32.34
N THR A 495 -10.93 5.79 -32.48
CA THR A 495 -9.88 5.82 -31.44
C THR A 495 -10.42 6.34 -30.10
N ILE A 496 -11.28 7.38 -30.13
CA ILE A 496 -11.94 7.89 -28.94
C ILE A 496 -12.91 6.85 -28.36
N ALA A 497 -13.73 6.21 -29.20
CA ALA A 497 -14.66 5.17 -28.77
C ALA A 497 -13.92 3.98 -28.13
N ASP A 498 -12.81 3.54 -28.73
CA ASP A 498 -11.95 2.47 -28.21
C ASP A 498 -11.32 2.83 -26.88
N LYS A 499 -10.78 4.06 -26.74
CA LYS A 499 -10.22 4.49 -25.45
C LYS A 499 -11.30 4.54 -24.37
N ARG A 500 -12.54 4.96 -24.71
CA ARG A 500 -13.68 4.95 -23.77
C ARG A 500 -14.14 3.55 -23.41
N ARG A 501 -14.11 2.59 -24.34
CA ARG A 501 -14.31 1.17 -24.04
C ARG A 501 -13.25 0.71 -23.03
N GLN A 502 -11.97 0.98 -23.29
CA GLN A 502 -10.88 0.60 -22.40
C GLN A 502 -11.03 1.17 -20.98
N ASP A 503 -11.37 2.47 -20.86
CA ASP A 503 -11.63 3.12 -19.57
C ASP A 503 -12.73 2.41 -18.77
N LEU A 504 -13.85 2.08 -19.44
CA LEU A 504 -14.96 1.34 -18.82
C LEU A 504 -14.57 -0.10 -18.46
N LEU A 505 -13.75 -0.77 -19.27
CA LEU A 505 -13.26 -2.10 -18.95
C LEU A 505 -12.37 -2.10 -17.70
N VAL A 506 -11.46 -1.14 -17.56
CA VAL A 506 -10.64 -0.96 -16.35
C VAL A 506 -11.55 -0.78 -15.13
N TYR A 507 -12.52 0.13 -15.21
CA TYR A 507 -13.48 0.38 -14.14
C TYR A 507 -14.29 -0.89 -13.77
N LEU A 508 -14.86 -1.59 -14.75
CA LEU A 508 -15.66 -2.81 -14.53
C LEU A 508 -14.81 -3.97 -14.01
N ALA A 509 -13.56 -4.10 -14.46
CA ALA A 509 -12.63 -5.13 -14.02
C ALA A 509 -12.27 -4.93 -12.55
N LEU A 510 -11.95 -3.68 -12.15
CA LEU A 510 -11.67 -3.35 -10.76
C LEU A 510 -12.87 -3.54 -9.85
N ASN A 511 -14.09 -3.28 -10.33
CA ASN A 511 -15.31 -3.61 -9.61
C ASN A 511 -15.57 -5.13 -9.49
N GLY A 512 -14.90 -5.96 -10.31
CA GLY A 512 -14.93 -7.42 -10.18
C GLY A 512 -14.09 -7.99 -9.04
N LEU A 513 -13.19 -7.19 -8.43
CA LEU A 513 -12.43 -7.58 -7.24
C LEU A 513 -13.25 -7.60 -5.94
N GLY A 514 -14.48 -7.08 -5.99
CA GLY A 514 -15.46 -7.13 -4.91
C GLY A 514 -16.85 -7.38 -5.49
N ASP A 515 -17.89 -6.80 -4.86
CA ASP A 515 -19.25 -6.92 -5.37
C ASP A 515 -19.50 -5.95 -6.53
N ARG A 516 -19.36 -6.46 -7.75
CA ARG A 516 -19.66 -5.68 -8.97
C ARG A 516 -21.12 -5.20 -8.92
N PRO A 517 -21.38 -3.87 -8.99
CA PRO A 517 -22.73 -3.35 -8.84
C PRO A 517 -23.63 -3.77 -10.00
N PRO A 518 -24.89 -4.18 -9.76
CA PRO A 518 -25.82 -4.45 -10.84
C PRO A 518 -26.10 -3.18 -11.65
N MET A 519 -26.34 -3.33 -12.96
CA MET A 519 -26.52 -2.20 -13.89
C MET A 519 -27.47 -1.09 -13.37
N ARG A 520 -28.54 -1.44 -12.66
CA ARG A 520 -29.51 -0.48 -12.09
C ARG A 520 -28.94 0.48 -11.05
N ARG A 521 -27.86 0.09 -10.35
CA ARG A 521 -27.18 0.92 -9.34
C ARG A 521 -26.15 1.86 -9.96
N LEU A 522 -25.80 1.68 -11.23
CA LEU A 522 -24.91 2.59 -11.94
C LEU A 522 -25.64 3.88 -12.32
N PRO A 523 -24.96 5.04 -12.32
CA PRO A 523 -25.45 6.29 -12.89
C PRO A 523 -26.04 6.12 -14.29
N ALA A 524 -27.10 6.88 -14.60
CA ALA A 524 -27.78 6.80 -15.88
C ALA A 524 -26.83 6.96 -17.08
N GLN A 525 -25.90 7.90 -16.98
CA GLN A 525 -24.92 8.15 -18.03
C GLN A 525 -23.99 6.95 -18.25
N ILE A 526 -23.49 6.30 -17.19
CA ILE A 526 -22.64 5.10 -17.29
C ILE A 526 -23.45 3.93 -17.89
N ARG A 527 -24.72 3.77 -17.51
CA ARG A 527 -25.58 2.76 -18.12
C ARG A 527 -25.74 2.97 -19.63
N ASN A 528 -25.88 4.22 -20.06
CA ASN A 528 -26.01 4.57 -21.46
C ASN A 528 -24.68 4.37 -22.21
N ASP A 529 -23.54 4.68 -21.60
CA ASP A 529 -22.21 4.40 -22.16
C ASP A 529 -22.02 2.90 -22.38
N ILE A 530 -22.31 2.08 -21.38
CA ILE A 530 -22.16 0.63 -21.50
C ILE A 530 -23.05 0.08 -22.63
N LYS A 531 -24.29 0.57 -22.74
CA LYS A 531 -25.18 0.18 -23.85
C LYS A 531 -24.65 0.65 -25.21
N GLY A 532 -24.18 1.88 -25.31
CA GLY A 532 -23.73 2.45 -26.57
C GLY A 532 -22.38 1.90 -27.06
N LEU A 533 -21.51 1.47 -26.15
CA LEU A 533 -20.15 1.02 -26.47
C LEU A 533 -19.98 -0.51 -26.51
N PHE A 534 -20.83 -1.26 -25.79
CA PHE A 534 -20.73 -2.72 -25.65
C PHE A 534 -22.03 -3.49 -25.94
N ASP A 535 -23.10 -2.81 -26.35
CA ASP A 535 -24.47 -3.32 -26.52
C ASP A 535 -25.17 -3.75 -25.22
N SER A 536 -24.48 -4.49 -24.34
CA SER A 536 -25.03 -5.04 -23.11
C SER A 536 -24.04 -4.99 -21.94
N TYR A 537 -24.59 -4.86 -20.74
CA TYR A 537 -23.82 -4.90 -19.50
C TYR A 537 -23.10 -6.24 -19.31
N HIS A 538 -23.73 -7.36 -19.70
CA HIS A 538 -23.14 -8.69 -19.65
C HIS A 538 -21.88 -8.77 -20.51
N ARG A 539 -21.93 -8.32 -21.77
CA ARG A 539 -20.79 -8.34 -22.68
C ARG A 539 -19.63 -7.50 -22.13
N ALA A 540 -19.91 -6.31 -21.61
CA ALA A 540 -18.90 -5.47 -20.98
C ALA A 540 -18.24 -6.15 -19.76
N CYS A 541 -19.03 -6.81 -18.92
CA CYS A 541 -18.52 -7.59 -17.78
C CYS A 541 -17.63 -8.75 -18.23
N THR A 542 -18.06 -9.54 -19.22
CA THR A 542 -17.25 -10.67 -19.74
C THR A 542 -15.89 -10.20 -20.26
N LEU A 543 -15.85 -9.09 -21.00
CA LEU A 543 -14.59 -8.51 -21.49
C LEU A 543 -13.71 -8.00 -20.34
N ALA A 544 -14.32 -7.37 -19.32
CA ALA A 544 -13.61 -6.90 -18.14
C ALA A 544 -13.01 -8.07 -17.32
N ASP A 545 -13.74 -9.18 -17.21
CA ASP A 545 -13.28 -10.39 -16.54
C ASP A 545 -12.10 -11.01 -17.29
N LEU A 546 -12.18 -11.12 -18.62
CA LEU A 546 -11.07 -11.59 -19.45
C LEU A 546 -9.82 -10.72 -19.29
N MET A 547 -9.99 -9.40 -19.23
CA MET A 547 -8.90 -8.46 -18.99
C MET A 547 -8.26 -8.68 -17.60
N LEU A 548 -9.07 -8.89 -16.56
CA LEU A 548 -8.58 -9.19 -15.22
C LEU A 548 -7.84 -10.54 -15.15
N TYR A 549 -8.31 -11.56 -15.86
CA TYR A 549 -7.60 -12.84 -15.97
C TYR A 549 -6.27 -12.70 -16.71
N SER A 550 -6.18 -11.84 -17.73
CA SER A 550 -4.91 -11.58 -18.41
C SER A 550 -3.86 -10.97 -17.48
N LEU A 551 -4.30 -10.16 -16.49
CA LEU A 551 -3.41 -9.55 -15.50
C LEU A 551 -2.65 -10.58 -14.64
N SER A 552 -3.18 -11.80 -14.48
CA SER A 552 -2.51 -12.85 -13.70
C SER A 552 -1.37 -13.54 -14.45
N LYS A 553 -1.12 -13.18 -15.71
CA LYS A 553 -0.07 -13.76 -16.56
C LYS A 553 1.13 -12.80 -16.63
N PRO A 554 2.27 -13.13 -16.01
CA PRO A 554 3.44 -12.23 -15.95
C PRO A 554 3.96 -11.83 -17.34
N ASP A 555 3.96 -12.75 -18.29
CA ASP A 555 4.47 -12.49 -19.64
C ASP A 555 3.68 -11.37 -20.34
N ILE A 556 2.35 -11.34 -20.19
CA ILE A 556 1.51 -10.27 -20.77
C ILE A 556 1.86 -8.92 -20.14
N VAL A 557 2.05 -8.86 -18.82
CA VAL A 557 2.44 -7.62 -18.15
C VAL A 557 3.83 -7.18 -18.57
N ALA A 558 4.74 -8.13 -18.79
CA ALA A 558 6.08 -7.87 -19.31
C ALA A 558 6.03 -7.29 -20.73
N ASP A 559 5.24 -7.88 -21.63
CA ASP A 559 5.03 -7.39 -22.99
C ASP A 559 4.45 -5.97 -22.97
N CYS A 560 3.42 -5.71 -22.16
CA CYS A 560 2.88 -4.35 -22.00
C CYS A 560 3.93 -3.35 -21.47
N CYS A 561 4.82 -3.76 -20.58
CA CYS A 561 5.91 -2.92 -20.09
C CYS A 561 6.94 -2.61 -21.19
N GLU A 562 7.28 -3.60 -21.99
CA GLU A 562 8.27 -3.49 -23.08
C GLU A 562 7.72 -2.73 -24.28
N ASP A 563 6.43 -2.88 -24.59
CA ASP A 563 5.77 -2.20 -25.71
C ASP A 563 5.33 -0.77 -25.38
N SER A 564 5.34 -0.38 -24.09
CA SER A 564 4.91 0.95 -23.66
C SER A 564 5.69 2.06 -24.38
N ALA A 565 4.99 2.94 -25.10
CA ALA A 565 5.60 4.06 -25.81
C ALA A 565 6.17 5.13 -24.87
N ILE A 566 5.67 5.18 -23.63
CA ILE A 566 6.05 6.17 -22.61
C ILE A 566 6.60 5.42 -21.39
N GLY A 567 7.66 5.95 -20.80
CA GLY A 567 8.25 5.41 -19.58
C GLY A 567 9.73 5.05 -19.71
N TYR A 568 10.41 5.13 -18.57
CA TYR A 568 11.79 4.69 -18.45
C TYR A 568 11.82 3.17 -18.21
N LYS A 569 12.29 2.44 -19.24
CA LYS A 569 12.39 0.98 -19.24
C LYS A 569 13.74 0.55 -18.67
N GLN A 570 13.69 -0.39 -17.74
CA GLN A 570 14.85 -1.12 -17.22
C GLN A 570 14.54 -2.62 -17.29
N HIS A 571 15.56 -3.46 -17.20
CA HIS A 571 15.38 -4.91 -17.22
C HIS A 571 14.34 -5.37 -16.18
N GLY A 572 13.17 -5.81 -16.65
CA GLY A 572 12.06 -6.29 -15.82
C GLY A 572 11.24 -5.21 -15.11
N SER A 573 11.35 -3.92 -15.48
CA SER A 573 10.48 -2.87 -14.91
C SER A 573 10.26 -1.68 -15.83
N LEU A 574 9.04 -1.12 -15.77
CA LEU A 574 8.66 0.15 -16.40
C LEU A 574 8.40 1.19 -15.33
N SER A 575 8.98 2.38 -15.46
CA SER A 575 8.72 3.50 -14.55
C SER A 575 8.17 4.70 -15.32
N VAL A 576 7.04 5.25 -14.88
CA VAL A 576 6.38 6.38 -15.53
C VAL A 576 6.00 7.45 -14.52
N HIS A 577 5.89 8.70 -14.97
CA HIS A 577 5.30 9.75 -14.18
C HIS A 577 3.80 9.52 -14.04
N VAL A 578 3.21 9.88 -12.90
CA VAL A 578 1.77 9.69 -12.61
C VAL A 578 0.88 10.32 -13.67
N SER A 579 1.32 11.42 -14.29
CA SER A 579 0.58 12.09 -15.37
C SER A 579 0.45 11.26 -16.65
N ALA A 580 1.32 10.27 -16.86
CA ALA A 580 1.29 9.42 -18.06
C ALA A 580 0.43 8.16 -17.86
N LEU A 581 -0.12 7.93 -16.66
CA LEU A 581 -0.87 6.71 -16.34
C LEU A 581 -2.07 6.50 -17.29
N GLU A 582 -2.79 7.55 -17.67
CA GLU A 582 -3.94 7.47 -18.57
C GLU A 582 -3.57 7.09 -20.01
N GLU A 583 -2.32 7.32 -20.41
CA GLU A 583 -1.78 7.04 -21.75
C GLU A 583 -1.25 5.60 -21.86
N LEU A 584 -1.06 4.90 -20.74
CA LEU A 584 -0.58 3.51 -20.75
C LEU A 584 -1.61 2.52 -21.30
N ASP A 585 -1.11 1.33 -21.62
CA ASP A 585 -1.92 0.15 -21.90
C ASP A 585 -2.96 -0.07 -20.78
N PRO A 586 -4.23 -0.38 -21.13
CA PRO A 586 -5.27 -0.59 -20.15
C PRO A 586 -4.93 -1.68 -19.11
N LEU A 587 -4.13 -2.70 -19.44
CA LEU A 587 -3.69 -3.71 -18.46
C LEU A 587 -2.74 -3.13 -17.41
N LEU A 588 -1.83 -2.22 -17.78
CA LEU A 588 -0.98 -1.54 -16.80
C LEU A 588 -1.79 -0.58 -15.93
N ARG A 589 -2.80 0.08 -16.51
CA ARG A 589 -3.76 0.92 -15.76
C ARG A 589 -4.57 0.08 -14.78
N LEU A 590 -5.01 -1.12 -15.19
CA LEU A 590 -5.67 -2.07 -14.33
C LEU A 590 -4.74 -2.59 -13.23
N TYR A 591 -3.47 -2.89 -13.55
CA TYR A 591 -2.45 -3.31 -12.59
C TYR A 591 -2.26 -2.28 -11.46
N GLU A 592 -2.07 -1.01 -11.83
CA GLU A 592 -1.99 0.10 -10.88
C GLU A 592 -3.30 0.26 -10.11
N GLY A 593 -4.43 0.18 -10.82
CA GLY A 593 -5.77 0.28 -10.26
C GLY A 593 -6.03 -0.76 -9.17
N CYS A 594 -5.54 -1.99 -9.31
CA CYS A 594 -5.66 -3.03 -8.28
C CYS A 594 -4.96 -2.61 -6.97
N ALA A 595 -3.78 -2.02 -7.07
CA ALA A 595 -3.02 -1.53 -5.92
C ALA A 595 -3.71 -0.31 -5.30
N ASN A 596 -4.05 0.68 -6.11
CA ASN A 596 -4.67 1.93 -5.67
C ASN A 596 -6.08 1.72 -5.09
N ARG A 597 -6.86 0.79 -5.64
CA ARG A 597 -8.19 0.45 -5.12
C ARG A 597 -8.13 -0.21 -3.75
N THR A 598 -7.06 -0.95 -3.45
CA THR A 598 -6.96 -1.73 -2.22
C THR A 598 -6.24 -0.91 -1.13
N ILE A 599 -5.09 -0.34 -1.48
CA ILE A 599 -4.20 0.35 -0.54
C ILE A 599 -4.28 1.88 -0.69
N GLY A 600 -4.51 2.37 -1.90
CA GLY A 600 -4.31 3.78 -2.26
C GLY A 600 -2.89 4.08 -2.75
N ARG A 601 -2.74 5.23 -3.42
CA ARG A 601 -1.43 5.78 -3.81
C ARG A 601 -0.74 6.48 -2.63
N LEU A 602 0.58 6.52 -2.68
CA LEU A 602 1.39 7.44 -1.87
C LEU A 602 1.00 8.89 -2.19
N ASP A 603 0.90 9.73 -1.16
CA ASP A 603 0.61 11.16 -1.36
C ASP A 603 1.72 11.83 -2.15
N GLY A 604 1.34 12.67 -3.11
CA GLY A 604 2.29 13.32 -4.01
C GLY A 604 3.07 12.37 -4.90
N ALA A 605 2.72 11.07 -4.99
CA ALA A 605 3.42 10.11 -5.83
C ALA A 605 3.69 10.67 -7.22
N THR A 606 4.98 10.83 -7.54
CA THR A 606 5.44 11.37 -8.82
C THR A 606 5.69 10.28 -9.84
N ILE A 607 6.34 9.18 -9.43
CA ILE A 607 6.67 8.06 -10.32
C ILE A 607 5.95 6.79 -9.86
N ILE A 608 5.39 6.06 -10.81
CA ILE A 608 4.82 4.73 -10.66
C ILE A 608 5.80 3.74 -11.31
N LYS A 609 6.24 2.75 -10.54
CA LYS A 609 7.14 1.69 -11.02
C LYS A 609 6.42 0.35 -11.04
N PHE A 610 6.23 -0.18 -12.25
CA PHE A 610 5.72 -1.51 -12.54
C PHE A 610 6.87 -2.52 -12.57
N TYR A 611 6.64 -3.71 -12.02
CA TYR A 611 7.56 -4.83 -12.11
C TYR A 611 6.95 -5.89 -13.03
N ALA A 612 7.62 -6.17 -14.15
CA ALA A 612 7.14 -7.10 -15.16
C ALA A 612 6.97 -8.52 -14.60
N ASN A 613 7.95 -8.98 -13.82
CA ASN A 613 8.06 -10.38 -13.41
C ASN A 613 7.71 -10.62 -11.93
N LYS A 614 7.22 -9.59 -11.22
CA LYS A 614 6.90 -9.67 -9.79
C LYS A 614 5.53 -9.02 -9.56
N PRO A 615 4.64 -9.61 -8.74
CA PRO A 615 3.36 -9.00 -8.36
C PRO A 615 3.60 -7.86 -7.37
N LYS A 616 4.22 -6.79 -7.84
CA LYS A 616 4.71 -5.66 -7.05
C LYS A 616 4.50 -4.38 -7.85
N ILE A 617 4.14 -3.32 -7.14
CA ILE A 617 4.19 -1.95 -7.66
C ILE A 617 4.90 -1.06 -6.64
N SER A 618 5.54 0.01 -7.11
CA SER A 618 6.07 1.03 -6.21
C SER A 618 5.62 2.43 -6.62
N TYR A 619 5.37 3.27 -5.63
CA TYR A 619 5.19 4.72 -5.80
C TYR A 619 6.41 5.44 -5.23
N LEU A 620 6.98 6.36 -6.00
CA LEU A 620 8.15 7.15 -5.61
C LEU A 620 7.78 8.63 -5.60
N PHE A 621 8.16 9.31 -4.51
CA PHE A 621 7.88 10.72 -4.31
C PHE A 621 9.14 11.59 -4.46
N TYR A 622 9.08 12.50 -5.44
CA TYR A 622 10.10 13.49 -5.79
C TYR A 622 9.44 14.88 -5.71
N PRO A 623 9.42 15.55 -4.55
CA PRO A 623 8.68 16.81 -4.36
C PRO A 623 9.10 17.91 -5.34
N ASP A 624 10.39 17.95 -5.70
CA ASP A 624 10.96 18.95 -6.60
C ASP A 624 11.08 18.47 -8.05
N PHE A 625 10.18 17.58 -8.49
CA PHE A 625 10.26 16.94 -9.82
C PHE A 625 10.36 17.95 -10.97
N ASP A 626 9.62 19.06 -10.94
CA ASP A 626 9.64 20.05 -12.03
C ASP A 626 10.76 21.10 -11.90
N THR A 627 11.13 21.42 -10.65
CA THR A 627 12.00 22.53 -10.28
C THR A 627 13.47 22.14 -10.24
N ASP A 628 13.80 20.95 -9.74
CA ASP A 628 15.17 20.44 -9.66
C ASP A 628 15.55 19.69 -10.97
N PRO A 629 16.72 19.92 -11.57
CA PRO A 629 17.24 19.06 -12.66
C PRO A 629 17.34 17.58 -12.30
N HIS A 630 17.70 17.26 -11.06
CA HIS A 630 17.93 15.91 -10.54
C HIS A 630 17.31 15.74 -9.15
N PRO A 631 15.98 15.72 -9.06
CA PRO A 631 15.30 15.70 -7.78
C PRO A 631 15.69 14.46 -6.98
N VAL A 632 15.90 14.66 -5.69
CA VAL A 632 16.17 13.61 -4.72
C VAL A 632 14.90 12.81 -4.43
N LEU A 633 15.02 11.49 -4.35
CA LEU A 633 13.95 10.64 -3.87
C LEU A 633 13.69 10.98 -2.41
N HIS A 634 12.49 11.44 -2.09
CA HIS A 634 12.09 11.75 -0.72
C HIS A 634 11.57 10.50 -0.01
N THR A 635 10.62 9.81 -0.64
CA THR A 635 9.97 8.63 -0.04
C THR A 635 9.62 7.61 -1.11
N SER A 636 9.75 6.32 -0.79
CA SER A 636 9.19 5.24 -1.60
C SER A 636 8.17 4.42 -0.82
N MET A 637 7.15 3.97 -1.53
CA MET A 637 6.15 3.02 -1.05
C MET A 637 6.15 1.82 -1.98
N HIS A 638 6.21 0.62 -1.42
CA HIS A 638 6.28 -0.64 -2.13
C HIS A 638 5.09 -1.51 -1.74
N ILE A 639 4.28 -1.92 -2.71
CA ILE A 639 3.11 -2.78 -2.45
C ILE A 639 3.37 -4.15 -3.08
N ASN A 640 3.30 -5.20 -2.26
CA ASN A 640 3.23 -6.58 -2.75
C ASN A 640 1.76 -6.93 -3.00
N LEU A 641 1.38 -7.19 -4.25
CA LEU A 641 -0.01 -7.42 -4.62
C LEU A 641 -0.56 -8.79 -4.21
N ARG A 642 0.29 -9.76 -3.85
CA ARG A 642 -0.17 -11.08 -3.35
C ARG A 642 -0.54 -11.05 -1.88
N GLY A 643 0.31 -10.43 -1.06
CA GLY A 643 0.13 -10.35 0.39
C GLY A 643 -0.51 -9.04 0.86
N LEU A 644 -0.71 -8.09 -0.05
CA LEU A 644 -1.11 -6.70 0.23
C LEU A 644 -0.21 -5.98 1.25
N SER A 645 1.00 -6.50 1.47
CA SER A 645 1.95 -5.87 2.37
C SER A 645 2.55 -4.61 1.76
N VAL A 646 2.67 -3.59 2.60
CA VAL A 646 3.19 -2.27 2.23
C VAL A 646 4.50 -2.03 2.96
N GLY A 647 5.56 -1.70 2.22
CA GLY A 647 6.84 -1.25 2.77
C GLY A 647 7.08 0.21 2.43
N TYR A 648 7.59 0.97 3.39
CA TYR A 648 7.96 2.36 3.19
C TYR A 648 9.45 2.55 3.41
N GLN A 649 9.99 3.56 2.74
CA GLN A 649 11.36 3.98 2.99
C GLN A 649 11.45 5.50 2.83
N ASP A 650 11.89 6.16 3.89
CA ASP A 650 12.25 7.57 3.88
C ASP A 650 13.73 7.73 3.54
N TYR A 651 14.02 8.68 2.66
CA TYR A 651 15.35 8.99 2.17
C TYR A 651 15.78 10.42 2.55
N SER A 652 14.92 11.21 3.20
CA SER A 652 15.17 12.63 3.50
C SER A 652 16.42 12.87 4.35
N ASN A 653 16.78 11.91 5.20
CA ASN A 653 17.91 12.00 6.13
C ASN A 653 19.18 11.29 5.62
N LEU A 654 19.16 10.73 4.41
CA LEU A 654 20.32 10.04 3.87
C LEU A 654 21.35 11.03 3.36
N SER A 655 22.62 10.80 3.70
CA SER A 655 23.72 11.68 3.29
C SER A 655 24.12 11.56 1.81
N ASN A 656 23.55 10.58 1.09
CA ASN A 656 23.75 10.37 -0.35
C ASN A 656 22.53 9.66 -0.94
N PRO A 657 21.40 10.37 -1.11
CA PRO A 657 20.14 9.77 -1.50
C PRO A 657 20.11 9.47 -3.02
N PRO A 658 19.23 8.55 -3.46
CA PRO A 658 18.98 8.32 -4.88
C PRO A 658 18.38 9.57 -5.54
N ILE A 659 18.80 9.86 -6.77
CA ILE A 659 18.26 10.97 -7.57
C ILE A 659 17.54 10.45 -8.81
N LEU A 660 16.66 11.27 -9.38
CA LEU A 660 16.04 10.99 -10.66
C LEU A 660 16.83 11.64 -11.80
N VAL A 661 17.12 10.86 -12.84
CA VAL A 661 17.77 11.31 -14.08
C VAL A 661 16.84 11.05 -15.27
N ARG A 662 17.10 11.67 -16.43
CA ARG A 662 16.34 11.44 -17.68
C ARG A 662 14.83 11.63 -17.53
N LYS A 663 14.42 12.74 -16.90
CA LYS A 663 13.00 12.99 -16.56
C LYS A 663 12.07 12.96 -17.77
N GLU A 664 12.56 13.32 -18.95
CA GLU A 664 11.82 13.23 -20.22
C GLU A 664 11.37 11.81 -20.57
N ALA A 665 12.07 10.77 -20.10
CA ALA A 665 11.69 9.39 -20.36
C ALA A 665 10.44 8.96 -19.57
N PHE A 666 10.12 9.65 -18.47
CA PHE A 666 9.01 9.30 -17.59
C PHE A 666 7.69 9.99 -17.95
N VAL A 667 7.74 11.07 -18.74
CA VAL A 667 6.58 11.90 -19.06
C VAL A 667 6.23 11.86 -20.55
N SER A 668 4.97 12.15 -20.88
CA SER A 668 4.51 12.30 -22.26
C SER A 668 5.15 13.51 -22.95
N SER A 669 5.20 13.49 -24.28
CA SER A 669 5.73 14.60 -25.10
C SER A 669 4.93 15.89 -24.96
N SER A 670 3.66 15.78 -24.53
CA SER A 670 2.75 16.89 -24.21
C SER A 670 3.01 17.54 -22.85
N TYR A 671 3.87 16.95 -22.01
CA TYR A 671 4.14 17.45 -20.66
C TYR A 671 4.77 18.85 -20.71
N PRO A 672 4.32 19.83 -19.89
CA PRO A 672 4.72 21.25 -20.02
C PRO A 672 6.24 21.50 -20.03
N HIS A 673 7.01 20.66 -19.32
CA HIS A 673 8.47 20.78 -19.22
C HIS A 673 9.26 19.73 -20.02
N TYR A 674 8.60 18.94 -20.88
CA TYR A 674 9.23 17.87 -21.65
C TYR A 674 10.49 18.33 -22.40
N GLN A 675 10.37 19.39 -23.21
CA GLN A 675 11.50 19.91 -24.01
C GLN A 675 12.66 20.40 -23.15
N LYS A 676 12.36 20.92 -21.95
CA LYS A 676 13.37 21.39 -20.99
C LYS A 676 14.17 20.21 -20.44
N PHE A 677 13.50 19.12 -20.06
CA PHE A 677 14.12 17.89 -19.56
C PHE A 677 14.93 17.19 -20.66
N ALA A 678 14.32 16.99 -21.83
CA ALA A 678 14.97 16.32 -22.97
C ALA A 678 16.24 17.04 -23.41
N LYS A 679 16.26 18.38 -23.34
CA LYS A 679 17.47 19.15 -23.64
C LYS A 679 18.59 18.88 -22.65
N LEU A 680 18.30 18.84 -21.35
CA LEU A 680 19.31 18.54 -20.33
C LEU A 680 19.88 17.14 -20.53
N SER A 681 19.03 16.13 -20.68
CA SER A 681 19.48 14.75 -20.81
C SER A 681 20.25 14.48 -22.10
N ARG A 682 19.94 15.16 -23.22
CA ARG A 682 20.82 15.15 -24.41
C ARG A 682 22.21 15.75 -24.15
N GLN A 683 22.31 16.82 -23.35
CA GLN A 683 23.61 17.39 -22.99
C GLN A 683 24.42 16.43 -22.12
N GLU A 684 23.76 15.75 -21.18
CA GLU A 684 24.38 14.78 -20.26
C GLU A 684 24.83 13.51 -20.98
N GLU A 685 24.00 12.98 -21.87
CA GLU A 685 24.37 11.85 -22.74
C GLU A 685 25.54 12.18 -23.65
N LYS A 686 25.59 13.40 -24.20
CA LYS A 686 26.72 13.83 -25.06
C LYS A 686 28.04 13.80 -24.31
N LEU A 687 28.02 14.07 -23.00
CA LEU A 687 29.19 13.98 -22.13
C LEU A 687 29.42 12.57 -21.56
N GLY A 688 28.49 11.63 -21.78
CA GLY A 688 28.53 10.27 -21.23
C GLY A 688 28.42 10.22 -19.71
N ILE A 689 27.71 11.18 -19.11
CA ILE A 689 27.46 11.20 -17.66
C ILE A 689 26.74 9.90 -17.22
N PHE A 690 25.97 9.30 -18.12
CA PHE A 690 25.20 8.08 -17.84
C PHE A 690 25.89 6.75 -18.19
N ASP A 691 27.15 6.77 -18.63
CA ASP A 691 27.86 5.56 -19.07
C ASP A 691 28.29 4.65 -17.91
N LYS A 692 28.32 5.18 -16.69
CA LYS A 692 28.62 4.42 -15.47
C LYS A 692 27.35 3.67 -15.02
N SER A 693 27.42 2.34 -14.96
CA SER A 693 26.28 1.49 -14.62
C SER A 693 25.98 1.49 -13.12
N GLY A 694 24.72 1.75 -12.75
CA GLY A 694 24.23 1.80 -11.37
C GLY A 694 23.25 2.96 -11.19
N GLY A 695 22.27 2.85 -10.28
CA GLY A 695 21.34 3.94 -10.01
C GLY A 695 22.08 5.18 -9.51
N PHE A 696 21.79 6.36 -10.07
CA PHE A 696 22.49 7.59 -9.72
C PHE A 696 22.12 8.04 -8.31
N LYS A 697 23.13 8.18 -7.46
CA LYS A 697 23.02 8.94 -6.21
C LYS A 697 23.59 10.34 -6.38
N GLU A 698 23.20 11.24 -5.49
CA GLU A 698 23.60 12.65 -5.55
C GLU A 698 25.12 12.85 -5.66
N ARG A 699 25.92 12.16 -4.82
CA ARG A 699 27.39 12.27 -4.85
C ARG A 699 28.00 11.74 -6.15
N GLU A 700 27.41 10.71 -6.74
CA GLU A 700 27.91 10.12 -7.99
C GLU A 700 27.69 11.06 -9.17
N LEU A 701 26.56 11.77 -9.19
CA LEU A 701 26.32 12.86 -10.14
C LEU A 701 27.33 14.00 -9.94
N LEU A 702 27.54 14.46 -8.71
CA LEU A 702 28.50 15.53 -8.42
C LEU A 702 29.92 15.17 -8.90
N ASN A 703 30.39 13.96 -8.57
CA ASN A 703 31.68 13.47 -9.05
C ASN A 703 31.74 13.42 -10.59
N SER A 704 30.65 13.00 -11.25
CA SER A 704 30.61 12.91 -12.72
C SER A 704 30.61 14.29 -13.39
N LEU A 705 29.95 15.29 -12.78
CA LEU A 705 29.98 16.69 -13.22
C LEU A 705 31.38 17.30 -13.05
N GLU A 706 32.05 17.02 -11.93
CA GLU A 706 33.43 17.45 -11.66
C GLU A 706 34.43 16.83 -12.63
N GLU A 707 34.37 15.51 -12.82
CA GLU A 707 35.20 14.78 -13.79
C GLU A 707 35.05 15.35 -15.20
N SER A 708 33.82 15.70 -15.57
CA SER A 708 33.43 16.27 -16.87
C SER A 708 33.62 17.79 -16.97
N CYS A 709 34.15 18.46 -15.94
CA CYS A 709 34.40 19.91 -15.91
C CYS A 709 33.15 20.76 -16.24
N VAL A 710 31.96 20.31 -15.82
CA VAL A 710 30.69 21.00 -16.04
C VAL A 710 29.95 21.26 -14.73
N LYS A 711 29.02 22.21 -14.76
CA LYS A 711 28.08 22.49 -13.69
C LYS A 711 26.68 22.67 -14.25
N ILE A 712 25.68 22.40 -13.43
CA ILE A 712 24.27 22.61 -13.80
C ILE A 712 23.83 23.98 -13.30
N LYS A 713 23.11 24.72 -14.14
CA LYS A 713 22.38 25.94 -13.74
C LYS A 713 20.98 25.92 -14.35
N GLY A 714 19.96 25.76 -13.50
CA GLY A 714 18.62 25.39 -13.96
C GLY A 714 18.65 23.99 -14.58
N HIS A 715 18.09 23.83 -15.77
CA HIS A 715 18.12 22.55 -16.52
C HIS A 715 19.05 22.62 -17.72
N ARG A 716 20.25 23.16 -17.52
CA ARG A 716 21.29 23.28 -18.56
C ARG A 716 22.67 23.08 -17.97
N LEU A 717 23.53 22.40 -18.74
CA LEU A 717 24.94 22.24 -18.44
C LEU A 717 25.77 23.42 -18.97
N PHE A 718 26.74 23.84 -18.15
CA PHE A 718 27.71 24.87 -18.46
C PHE A 718 29.12 24.39 -18.11
N TRP A 719 30.11 24.70 -18.95
CA TRP A 719 31.51 24.45 -18.63
C TRP A 719 31.95 25.28 -17.43
N ARG A 720 32.77 24.67 -16.58
CA ARG A 720 33.39 25.32 -15.43
C ARG A 720 34.53 26.23 -15.88
N SER A 721 34.53 27.47 -15.42
CA SER A 721 35.55 28.49 -15.77
C SER A 721 36.87 28.30 -15.02
N ASP A 722 36.87 27.49 -13.96
CA ASP A 722 37.99 27.16 -13.08
C ASP A 722 38.68 25.84 -13.44
N SER A 723 38.34 25.23 -14.58
CA SER A 723 38.89 23.95 -15.03
C SER A 723 40.14 24.09 -15.90
N ASP A 724 41.00 23.06 -15.88
CA ASP A 724 42.19 22.97 -16.73
C ASP A 724 41.83 23.08 -18.23
N PRO A 725 42.37 24.08 -18.96
CA PRO A 725 42.09 24.29 -20.39
C PRO A 725 42.38 23.08 -21.28
N GLU A 726 43.40 22.28 -20.98
CA GLU A 726 43.77 21.12 -21.80
C GLU A 726 42.77 19.97 -21.62
N LYS A 727 42.40 19.69 -20.36
CA LYS A 727 41.36 18.72 -20.01
C LYS A 727 40.01 19.09 -20.62
N LEU A 728 39.66 20.38 -20.58
CA LEU A 728 38.40 20.90 -21.14
C LEU A 728 38.35 20.74 -22.67
N LYS A 729 39.46 21.00 -23.37
CA LYS A 729 39.56 20.79 -24.83
C LYS A 729 39.45 19.31 -25.22
N MET A 730 40.07 18.42 -24.44
CA MET A 730 39.95 16.97 -24.65
C MET A 730 38.48 16.52 -24.51
N LEU A 731 37.81 16.86 -23.40
CA LEU A 731 36.42 16.49 -23.15
C LEU A 731 35.45 17.04 -24.20
N GLN A 732 35.66 18.27 -24.67
CA GLN A 732 34.87 18.85 -25.76
C GLN A 732 35.04 18.09 -27.09
N THR A 733 36.25 17.61 -27.36
CA THR A 733 36.55 16.81 -28.56
C THR A 733 35.85 15.46 -28.48
N THR A 734 36.00 14.73 -27.37
CA THR A 734 35.33 13.43 -27.13
C THR A 734 33.81 13.55 -27.18
N ALA A 735 33.25 14.62 -26.60
CA ALA A 735 31.81 14.89 -26.67
C ALA A 735 31.31 15.15 -28.10
N SER A 736 32.16 15.76 -28.94
CA SER A 736 31.85 16.03 -30.34
C SER A 736 31.94 14.77 -31.20
N GLU A 737 32.96 13.93 -30.98
CA GLU A 737 33.12 12.62 -31.62
C GLU A 737 31.94 11.69 -31.30
N ARG A 738 31.52 11.64 -30.03
CA ARG A 738 30.32 10.87 -29.60
C ARG A 738 29.05 11.34 -30.29
N HIS A 739 28.90 12.65 -30.46
CA HIS A 739 27.75 13.21 -31.15
C HIS A 739 27.75 12.84 -32.64
N GLN A 740 28.93 12.89 -33.28
CA GLN A 740 29.10 12.51 -34.68
C GLN A 740 28.80 11.02 -34.91
N GLN A 741 29.32 10.12 -34.07
CA GLN A 741 29.02 8.68 -34.13
C GLN A 741 27.53 8.39 -33.95
N LYS A 742 26.84 9.10 -33.05
CA LYS A 742 25.39 8.90 -32.83
C LYS A 742 24.56 9.38 -34.02
N ILE A 743 25.00 10.41 -34.74
CA ILE A 743 24.38 10.87 -35.99
C ILE A 743 24.56 9.82 -37.09
N GLU A 744 25.76 9.26 -37.23
CA GLU A 744 26.07 8.22 -38.23
C GLU A 744 25.27 6.92 -37.99
N VAL A 745 25.13 6.48 -36.73
CA VAL A 745 24.31 5.30 -36.36
C VAL A 745 22.83 5.53 -36.65
N ASN A 746 22.31 6.74 -36.43
CA ASN A 746 20.92 7.07 -36.72
C ASN A 746 20.65 7.20 -38.23
N ALA A 747 21.63 7.70 -39.01
CA ALA A 747 21.53 7.75 -40.47
C ALA A 747 21.53 6.35 -41.11
N GLY A 748 22.36 5.43 -40.61
CA GLY A 748 22.36 4.03 -41.06
C GLY A 748 21.09 3.24 -40.71
N LYS A 749 20.38 3.62 -39.62
CA LYS A 749 19.07 3.03 -39.28
C LYS A 749 17.93 3.53 -40.17
N SER A 750 18.02 4.74 -40.73
CA SER A 750 17.04 5.23 -41.70
C SER A 750 17.22 4.63 -43.10
N GLU A 751 18.45 4.27 -43.50
CA GLU A 751 18.72 3.61 -44.78
C GLU A 751 18.38 2.11 -44.76
N GLY A 752 18.47 1.44 -43.60
CA GLY A 752 18.14 0.01 -43.46
C GLY A 752 16.65 -0.36 -43.44
N THR A 753 15.74 0.62 -43.49
CA THR A 753 14.27 0.40 -43.59
C THR A 753 13.71 0.61 -44.99
N ALA A 754 14.55 0.88 -46.00
CA ALA A 754 14.12 1.15 -47.37
C ALA A 754 14.44 0.02 -48.38
N GLU A 755 15.09 -1.07 -47.98
CA GLU A 755 15.48 -2.15 -48.92
C GLU A 755 14.53 -3.37 -48.98
N ASP A 756 13.41 -3.40 -48.26
CA ASP A 756 12.49 -4.56 -48.21
C ASP A 756 11.07 -4.32 -48.75
N THR A 757 10.87 -3.29 -49.58
CA THR A 757 9.62 -3.13 -50.35
C THR A 757 9.87 -2.49 -51.71
N GLU A 758 10.26 -3.28 -52.71
CA GLU A 758 9.85 -3.04 -54.11
C GLU A 758 10.17 -4.26 -54.97
N SER A 759 9.24 -5.22 -54.98
CA SER A 759 9.09 -6.15 -56.09
C SER A 759 7.61 -6.32 -56.39
N THR A 760 7.03 -5.41 -57.18
CA THR A 760 5.98 -5.71 -58.17
C THR A 760 5.57 -4.46 -58.97
N GLU A 761 5.52 -4.66 -60.28
CA GLU A 761 4.73 -3.91 -61.28
C GLU A 761 5.22 -2.52 -61.73
N ASP A 762 6.20 -2.55 -62.65
CA ASP A 762 6.38 -1.51 -63.65
C ASP A 762 5.57 -1.85 -64.92
N GLY A 763 4.52 -1.06 -65.16
CA GLY A 763 3.75 -1.01 -66.39
C GLY A 763 3.65 0.43 -66.87
N LYS A 764 4.47 0.77 -67.88
CA LYS A 764 4.24 1.74 -68.97
C LYS A 764 3.48 3.04 -68.64
N GLU A 765 4.10 4.20 -68.88
CA GLU A 765 4.06 4.92 -70.17
C GLU A 765 4.86 6.24 -70.09
N GLU A 766 5.70 6.47 -71.10
CA GLU A 766 6.38 7.73 -71.40
C GLU A 766 5.38 8.73 -72.01
N GLY A 767 5.59 10.04 -71.80
CA GLY A 767 4.98 11.05 -72.68
C GLY A 767 4.83 12.46 -72.11
N GLU A 768 5.92 13.23 -72.21
CA GLU A 768 6.04 14.64 -72.63
C GLU A 768 5.13 15.77 -72.08
N GLU A 769 5.85 16.87 -71.77
CA GLU A 769 5.49 18.29 -71.49
C GLU A 769 5.06 18.72 -70.08
#